data_AF-A0AAW2U087-F1
#
_entry.id   AF-A0AAW2U087-F1
#
_cell.length_a   1.000
_cell.length_b   1.000
_cell.length_c   1.000
_cell.angle_alpha   90.00
_cell.angle_beta   90.00
_cell.angle_gamma   90.00
#
_symmetry.space_group_name_H-M   'P 1'
#
loop_
_entity.id
_entity.type
_entity.pdbx_description
1 polymer ?
#
loop_
_entity_poly.entity_id
_entity_poly.type
_entity_poly.pdbx_seq_one_letter_code
_entity_poly.pdbx_strand_id
1 'polypeptide(L)'
;MRKKGEGAARFGYRGERGGDGSGKGEAEGKGGGGGGGRGDGGSAIEGKRGRRRGARAATGVEVVRCGGGLRGVGGGRGRGGGEGGKGWAVADLGVFGGWFQLPTTLPVPSNQPHHPTTMVFSSWMSRLRSSSKPIYARLRHSFSHNQITYLQTCLAPEVVGSQHMRKPFVTSWAGPLLPLALAVSAGSLAFQSFDNNGLSYCQAPNLDQTSKRIGGKDSTNYLVKGSYKKVPQELIEELKAMCKENMTMDYDERYFHGKPQNSFHKAVNIPDVIVFPRSEEEVSKIVASCNKYKVPIVPYGGATSLEGHTLSPSGGVCIDMTLMKQVKSLNVKDMDVVVEPGIGWVELNEYLEPYGLFFPLDPGPGATIGGMCATRCSGSLAVRYGTMRENVINLKVVLANGEVVKTGSRARKSAAGYDLTRLMIGSEGTLGVITEVTLRLQKIPQHSVVAMCNFPTIKDAADVAIATMLSGIQVSRVELLDEVQVRAINLANGKNLPEAPTLMFEFIGTEAYSREQTLIVQKIAQEHNGSDFVFAEDPEAKKELWKIRKEALWACFAMEPNFEAMITDVCVPLSRLADLISRSKQELDSSSLVCTVIAHAGDGNFHTVVLFDPNQEEQRKEAERLNHFMVHAALDMEGTCTGEHGVGTGKMKYLEKEVGMEALKTMKRIKAALDPNDIMNPGKLIPPHESSKYLATAPFSGRRTLTSQWKFKTTAPPSGKTVYSTRKHNLHLRLYKPRSPSAAKLPILYFFHGGGFCVGSRTWPNCHSCCLRLASALQVLVVAPDYRLAPEHRLPAALDDALTAVKWLKNQALLSNSGGGDEWLGDGVDFDRVFILGDSSGGNLAHHLAVELRRGSPDLAPVRVRGYVLMAPFFGGTVRTKSEEEGPPEQYLNLEILDRFWRLSVPIGNSADHPLANPFGPSSPNLESIELGPILVLVGGNEVMKDRIEDYSKRLKGMGKDMEVEKDGGGEFPSCWRIPVFGMGGIGNFTLITLSVRTKNVEVHCYYRIDKVYKHVDKTDNASYMMRI
;
A
#
# COMPACT_ATOMS: atom_id res chain seq x y z
N MET A 1 10.06 46.79 55.48
CA MET A 1 8.84 46.30 56.17
C MET A 1 7.62 46.46 55.26
N ARG A 2 6.45 45.92 55.64
CA ARG A 2 5.18 45.98 54.89
C ARG A 2 4.64 47.41 54.71
N LYS A 3 3.98 47.67 53.57
CA LYS A 3 2.56 48.11 53.41
C LYS A 3 2.23 48.00 51.89
N LYS A 4 1.11 47.46 51.42
CA LYS A 4 -0.34 47.70 51.65
C LYS A 4 -0.83 49.10 51.21
N GLY A 5 -1.72 49.11 50.21
CA GLY A 5 -2.47 50.25 49.70
C GLY A 5 -3.51 49.75 48.69
N GLU A 6 -4.74 50.26 48.75
CA GLU A 6 -5.91 49.79 48.00
C GLU A 6 -6.51 50.97 47.18
N GLY A 7 -7.49 50.71 46.32
CA GLY A 7 -8.38 51.76 45.78
C GLY A 7 -8.42 51.91 44.26
N ALA A 8 -9.57 52.35 43.75
CA ALA A 8 -9.84 52.50 42.32
C ALA A 8 -10.43 53.88 41.99
N ALA A 9 -10.22 54.35 40.75
CA ALA A 9 -10.98 55.45 40.16
C ALA A 9 -10.93 55.41 38.62
N ARG A 10 -11.96 55.96 37.95
CA ARG A 10 -11.99 56.26 36.51
C ARG A 10 -12.32 57.75 36.31
N PHE A 11 -11.45 58.47 35.62
CA PHE A 11 -11.64 59.69 34.80
C PHE A 11 -10.28 59.92 34.10
N GLY A 12 -10.12 60.58 32.96
CA GLY A 12 -10.99 61.30 32.02
C GLY A 12 -10.08 61.97 30.95
N TYR A 13 -10.64 62.77 30.04
CA TYR A 13 -9.97 63.44 28.89
C TYR A 13 -9.45 62.51 27.76
N ARG A 14 -9.51 62.79 26.44
CA ARG A 14 -9.90 63.93 25.55
C ARG A 14 -8.72 64.66 24.90
N GLY A 15 -8.66 64.59 23.56
CA GLY A 15 -7.76 65.36 22.68
C GLY A 15 -6.42 64.69 22.37
N GLU A 16 -5.75 64.91 21.23
CA GLU A 16 -6.15 65.58 19.96
C GLU A 16 -5.42 64.91 18.77
N ARG A 17 -5.81 65.25 17.53
CA ARG A 17 -4.95 65.14 16.34
C ARG A 17 -4.77 66.55 15.76
N GLY A 18 -3.55 66.91 15.39
CA GLY A 18 -3.25 68.15 14.66
C GLY A 18 -2.23 67.88 13.56
N GLY A 19 -2.53 68.35 12.34
CA GLY A 19 -1.74 68.18 11.13
C GLY A 19 -2.50 68.78 9.97
N ASP A 20 -2.08 69.95 9.51
CA ASP A 20 -2.90 70.88 8.73
C ASP A 20 -3.18 70.48 7.28
N GLY A 21 -4.29 71.01 6.74
CA GLY A 21 -4.73 70.84 5.36
C GLY A 21 -6.02 71.63 5.07
N SER A 22 -5.88 72.90 4.72
CA SER A 22 -6.98 73.80 4.31
C SER A 22 -7.49 73.50 2.88
N GLY A 23 -8.72 73.87 2.47
CA GLY A 23 -9.86 74.42 3.22
C GLY A 23 -10.86 75.20 2.34
N LYS A 24 -12.15 75.24 2.74
CA LYS A 24 -13.29 76.07 2.23
C LYS A 24 -13.72 75.91 0.74
N GLY A 25 -15.00 76.05 0.36
CA GLY A 25 -16.26 76.19 1.15
C GLY A 25 -17.51 76.54 0.28
N GLU A 26 -18.70 76.57 0.91
CA GLU A 26 -19.98 77.23 0.47
C GLU A 26 -20.71 76.69 -0.81
N ALA A 27 -22.01 76.88 -1.10
CA ALA A 27 -23.31 77.12 -0.39
C ALA A 27 -24.48 77.02 -1.47
N GLU A 28 -25.82 77.01 -1.29
CA GLU A 28 -26.83 76.99 -0.18
C GLU A 28 -28.17 76.37 -0.72
N GLY A 29 -29.09 75.94 0.15
CA GLY A 29 -30.55 75.78 -0.13
C GLY A 29 -31.07 74.46 -0.76
N LYS A 30 -32.39 74.18 -0.82
CA LYS A 30 -33.57 74.62 -0.02
C LYS A 30 -34.85 73.85 -0.46
N GLY A 31 -35.84 73.69 0.44
CA GLY A 31 -37.18 73.08 0.17
C GLY A 31 -37.23 71.54 0.24
N GLY A 32 -38.32 70.85 0.64
CA GLY A 32 -39.68 71.26 1.03
C GLY A 32 -40.72 71.03 -0.09
N GLY A 33 -41.88 70.40 0.11
CA GLY A 33 -42.46 69.71 1.28
C GLY A 33 -43.94 69.34 1.05
N GLY A 34 -44.57 68.59 1.98
CA GLY A 34 -46.03 68.30 1.94
C GLY A 34 -46.49 67.20 0.97
N GLY A 35 -47.79 66.85 1.00
CA GLY A 35 -48.38 65.86 0.09
C GLY A 35 -49.86 65.53 0.37
N GLY A 36 -50.44 64.67 -0.48
CA GLY A 36 -51.80 64.10 -0.32
C GLY A 36 -52.85 64.65 -1.30
N GLY A 37 -53.41 63.77 -2.15
CA GLY A 37 -54.49 64.11 -3.09
C GLY A 37 -54.82 62.94 -4.03
N ARG A 38 -56.11 62.62 -4.22
CA ARG A 38 -56.60 61.47 -5.03
C ARG A 38 -56.84 61.85 -6.50
N GLY A 39 -56.79 60.89 -7.42
CA GLY A 39 -57.30 61.00 -8.79
C GLY A 39 -56.94 59.80 -9.68
N ASP A 40 -57.91 59.27 -10.44
CA ASP A 40 -57.73 58.13 -11.36
C ASP A 40 -57.10 58.53 -12.71
N GLY A 41 -56.56 57.57 -13.48
CA GLY A 41 -55.91 57.90 -14.78
C GLY A 41 -55.45 56.81 -15.77
N GLY A 42 -55.38 55.52 -15.41
CA GLY A 42 -55.32 54.39 -16.37
C GLY A 42 -53.97 53.97 -17.01
N SER A 43 -53.85 52.66 -17.29
CA SER A 43 -52.90 51.93 -18.19
C SER A 43 -51.38 52.05 -17.93
N ALA A 44 -50.54 50.99 -17.91
CA ALA A 44 -50.66 49.54 -18.08
C ALA A 44 -49.73 48.86 -17.03
N ILE A 45 -50.07 47.74 -16.37
CA ILE A 45 -50.07 46.34 -16.85
C ILE A 45 -48.70 45.93 -17.46
N GLU A 46 -47.92 45.00 -16.90
CA GLU A 46 -48.07 44.28 -15.62
C GLU A 46 -46.72 43.83 -15.02
N GLY A 47 -46.67 43.61 -13.69
CA GLY A 47 -45.48 43.05 -13.03
C GLY A 47 -45.47 43.20 -11.51
N LYS A 48 -45.83 42.13 -10.78
CA LYS A 48 -45.77 42.11 -9.30
C LYS A 48 -45.15 40.84 -8.74
N ARG A 49 -44.22 41.02 -7.81
CA ARG A 49 -43.72 39.99 -6.88
C ARG A 49 -44.63 39.90 -5.65
N GLY A 50 -44.85 38.70 -5.13
CA GLY A 50 -45.36 38.47 -3.77
C GLY A 50 -44.24 38.03 -2.81
N ARG A 51 -43.67 38.96 -2.02
CA ARG A 51 -42.79 38.63 -0.88
C ARG A 51 -43.59 38.68 0.43
N ARG A 52 -43.23 37.84 1.41
CA ARG A 52 -42.62 38.26 2.71
C ARG A 52 -42.84 37.21 3.82
N ARG A 53 -41.75 36.66 4.36
CA ARG A 53 -41.17 36.90 5.70
C ARG A 53 -39.97 35.95 5.86
N GLY A 54 -39.15 36.13 6.89
CA GLY A 54 -38.01 35.24 7.12
C GLY A 54 -37.31 35.46 8.46
N ALA A 55 -36.70 34.39 8.96
CA ALA A 55 -35.73 34.35 10.04
C ALA A 55 -34.86 33.09 9.87
N ARG A 56 -33.69 33.02 10.52
CA ARG A 56 -32.81 31.85 10.52
C ARG A 56 -33.25 30.84 11.58
N ALA A 57 -33.09 29.54 11.33
CA ALA A 57 -32.52 28.59 12.30
C ALA A 57 -32.17 27.22 11.67
N ALA A 58 -31.13 26.61 12.24
CA ALA A 58 -30.85 25.18 12.46
C ALA A 58 -31.24 24.09 11.43
N THR A 59 -30.29 23.17 11.24
CA THR A 59 -30.48 21.79 10.77
C THR A 59 -31.33 20.98 11.75
N GLY A 60 -32.27 20.19 11.24
CA GLY A 60 -32.96 19.12 11.98
C GLY A 60 -33.12 17.90 11.09
N VAL A 61 -32.59 16.75 11.52
CA VAL A 61 -32.85 15.44 10.90
C VAL A 61 -34.02 14.82 11.65
N GLU A 62 -35.06 14.37 10.93
CA GLU A 62 -36.13 13.57 11.53
C GLU A 62 -36.39 12.31 10.70
N VAL A 63 -36.66 11.21 11.39
CA VAL A 63 -36.69 9.86 10.83
C VAL A 63 -38.12 9.51 10.40
N VAL A 64 -38.32 9.28 9.11
CA VAL A 64 -39.60 8.76 8.59
C VAL A 64 -39.71 7.26 8.89
N ARG A 65 -40.80 6.89 9.59
CA ARG A 65 -41.11 5.51 9.98
C ARG A 65 -41.22 4.56 8.78
N CYS A 66 -40.65 3.36 8.91
CA CYS A 66 -41.15 2.19 8.19
C CYS A 66 -42.53 1.77 8.77
N GLY A 67 -43.48 1.38 7.93
CA GLY A 67 -44.80 0.97 8.42
C GLY A 67 -45.74 0.35 7.37
N GLY A 68 -45.77 -0.98 7.33
CA GLY A 68 -46.93 -1.78 6.88
C GLY A 68 -47.14 -1.94 5.37
N GLY A 69 -47.15 -3.18 4.88
CA GLY A 69 -47.37 -3.47 3.45
C GLY A 69 -47.54 -4.95 3.06
N LEU A 70 -48.06 -5.81 3.95
CA LEU A 70 -48.33 -7.22 3.64
C LEU A 70 -49.82 -7.58 3.79
N ARG A 71 -50.28 -8.47 2.92
CA ARG A 71 -51.67 -8.97 2.87
C ARG A 71 -51.89 -10.04 3.95
N GLY A 72 -53.07 -10.08 4.55
CA GLY A 72 -53.35 -10.95 5.71
C GLY A 72 -54.32 -12.11 5.43
N VAL A 73 -54.20 -13.15 6.27
CA VAL A 73 -55.18 -14.21 6.58
C VAL A 73 -54.96 -14.60 8.06
N GLY A 74 -55.97 -14.82 8.91
CA GLY A 74 -57.41 -14.67 8.66
C GLY A 74 -58.33 -14.71 9.89
N GLY A 75 -57.94 -15.28 11.04
CA GLY A 75 -58.84 -15.28 12.21
C GLY A 75 -58.31 -15.90 13.51
N GLY A 76 -59.00 -15.59 14.62
CA GLY A 76 -58.97 -16.36 15.88
C GLY A 76 -58.56 -15.62 17.16
N ARG A 77 -59.56 -15.18 17.95
CA ARG A 77 -59.67 -15.14 19.44
C ARG A 77 -58.37 -15.06 20.29
N GLY A 78 -58.21 -14.17 21.29
CA GLY A 78 -59.17 -13.24 21.92
C GLY A 78 -58.62 -12.50 23.16
N ARG A 79 -59.53 -12.00 24.02
CA ARG A 79 -59.38 -11.19 25.25
C ARG A 79 -58.18 -11.55 26.17
N GLY A 80 -57.59 -10.63 26.97
CA GLY A 80 -57.82 -9.18 27.14
C GLY A 80 -57.51 -8.65 28.57
N GLY A 81 -57.37 -7.33 28.75
CA GLY A 81 -57.10 -6.65 30.04
C GLY A 81 -55.62 -6.65 30.48
N GLY A 82 -55.11 -5.73 31.30
CA GLY A 82 -55.63 -4.45 31.83
C GLY A 82 -54.46 -3.64 32.45
N GLU A 83 -54.28 -2.37 32.08
CA GLU A 83 -54.51 -1.17 32.94
C GLU A 83 -53.46 -0.86 34.03
N GLY A 84 -53.16 0.45 34.20
CA GLY A 84 -52.28 0.99 35.25
C GLY A 84 -50.80 1.19 34.86
N GLY A 85 -50.24 2.40 34.74
CA GLY A 85 -50.86 3.74 34.64
C GLY A 85 -50.18 4.82 35.49
N LYS A 86 -49.60 5.85 34.82
CA LYS A 86 -48.96 7.08 35.37
C LYS A 86 -47.58 6.85 36.05
N GLY A 87 -46.57 7.73 35.91
CA GLY A 87 -46.39 8.83 34.94
C GLY A 87 -45.44 9.96 35.40
N TRP A 88 -44.96 10.75 34.43
CA TRP A 88 -44.37 12.12 34.53
C TRP A 88 -42.91 12.34 34.99
N ALA A 89 -42.28 13.33 34.31
CA ALA A 89 -41.03 14.10 34.59
C ALA A 89 -39.72 13.32 34.86
N VAL A 90 -38.55 13.60 34.25
CA VAL A 90 -37.98 14.76 33.51
C VAL A 90 -37.63 15.99 34.37
N ALA A 91 -36.48 15.89 35.06
CA ALA A 91 -35.42 16.90 35.21
C ALA A 91 -34.25 16.29 36.03
N ASP A 92 -33.07 16.90 36.17
CA ASP A 92 -32.08 17.35 35.19
C ASP A 92 -30.74 17.53 35.97
N LEU A 93 -29.60 17.49 35.28
CA LEU A 93 -28.21 17.77 35.73
C LEU A 93 -27.89 18.05 37.22
N GLY A 94 -26.99 17.23 37.80
CA GLY A 94 -26.23 17.52 39.03
C GLY A 94 -24.82 16.90 39.00
N VAL A 95 -23.79 17.63 39.44
CA VAL A 95 -22.37 17.22 39.37
C VAL A 95 -21.71 17.37 40.75
N PHE A 96 -20.68 16.54 41.01
CA PHE A 96 -20.01 16.31 42.30
C PHE A 96 -20.89 15.59 43.36
N GLY A 97 -20.35 14.75 44.25
CA GLY A 97 -18.97 14.25 44.31
C GLY A 97 -18.41 14.23 45.73
N GLY A 98 -18.58 13.13 46.47
CA GLY A 98 -17.90 12.91 47.74
C GLY A 98 -18.48 11.80 48.62
N TRP A 99 -17.59 10.92 49.07
CA TRP A 99 -17.56 10.21 50.36
C TRP A 99 -18.81 10.29 51.27
N PHE A 100 -19.39 9.14 51.66
CA PHE A 100 -19.10 8.55 52.99
C PHE A 100 -19.61 7.09 53.16
N GLN A 101 -19.10 6.46 54.22
CA GLN A 101 -19.30 5.13 54.85
C GLN A 101 -20.42 4.15 54.45
N LEU A 102 -20.07 2.87 54.64
CA LEU A 102 -20.92 1.68 54.84
C LEU A 102 -21.97 1.86 55.95
N PRO A 103 -23.04 1.04 55.91
CA PRO A 103 -23.42 0.26 57.09
C PRO A 103 -23.25 -1.26 56.88
N THR A 104 -22.97 -1.96 57.96
CA THR A 104 -22.83 -3.43 58.03
C THR A 104 -24.17 -4.10 58.33
N THR A 105 -24.42 -5.31 57.79
CA THR A 105 -24.56 -6.58 58.54
C THR A 105 -25.07 -7.74 57.67
N LEU A 106 -24.76 -8.97 58.12
CA LEU A 106 -25.06 -10.26 57.47
C LEU A 106 -26.53 -10.72 57.75
N PRO A 107 -27.02 -11.79 57.12
CA PRO A 107 -26.73 -13.12 57.70
C PRO A 107 -26.21 -14.18 56.71
N VAL A 108 -25.53 -15.18 57.27
CA VAL A 108 -24.98 -16.38 56.58
C VAL A 108 -25.84 -17.60 56.93
N PRO A 109 -26.08 -18.54 56.00
CA PRO A 109 -26.35 -19.94 56.32
C PRO A 109 -25.09 -20.81 56.12
N SER A 110 -24.90 -21.81 56.98
CA SER A 110 -23.59 -22.45 57.23
C SER A 110 -23.50 -23.94 56.85
N ASN A 111 -22.30 -24.35 56.41
CA ASN A 111 -21.65 -25.67 56.55
C ASN A 111 -22.44 -26.98 56.31
N GLN A 112 -21.87 -27.87 55.49
CA GLN A 112 -21.39 -29.22 55.88
C GLN A 112 -20.34 -29.70 54.82
N PRO A 113 -19.46 -30.70 55.10
CA PRO A 113 -18.10 -30.70 54.53
C PRO A 113 -17.62 -31.98 53.80
N HIS A 114 -16.35 -31.91 53.34
CA HIS A 114 -15.43 -32.97 52.88
C HIS A 114 -15.61 -33.60 51.50
N HIS A 115 -14.65 -33.35 50.61
CA HIS A 115 -13.71 -34.37 50.09
C HIS A 115 -12.49 -33.68 49.44
N PRO A 116 -11.24 -33.93 49.91
CA PRO A 116 -10.04 -33.37 49.28
C PRO A 116 -9.46 -34.35 48.24
N THR A 117 -9.67 -34.07 46.95
CA THR A 117 -9.07 -34.86 45.86
C THR A 117 -7.66 -34.37 45.57
N THR A 118 -6.65 -34.99 46.18
CA THR A 118 -5.24 -34.67 45.95
C THR A 118 -4.84 -35.01 44.51
N MET A 119 -4.46 -34.01 43.71
CA MET A 119 -3.79 -34.23 42.41
C MET A 119 -2.30 -33.87 42.48
N VAL A 120 -1.51 -34.55 41.65
CA VAL A 120 -0.05 -34.66 41.79
C VAL A 120 0.66 -33.50 41.09
N PHE A 121 1.32 -32.63 41.87
CA PHE A 121 2.27 -31.65 41.37
C PHE A 121 3.70 -32.22 41.41
N SER A 122 4.20 -32.77 40.30
CA SER A 122 5.62 -33.13 40.15
C SER A 122 6.07 -33.25 38.69
N SER A 123 7.39 -33.09 38.46
CA SER A 123 8.10 -33.36 37.20
C SER A 123 8.09 -32.30 36.06
N TRP A 124 8.44 -31.05 36.36
CA TRP A 124 9.10 -30.19 35.34
C TRP A 124 10.24 -29.32 35.90
N MET A 125 9.98 -28.56 36.99
CA MET A 125 10.98 -27.66 37.60
C MET A 125 12.29 -28.32 38.08
N SER A 126 12.36 -29.66 38.14
CA SER A 126 13.58 -30.40 38.49
C SER A 126 14.67 -30.39 37.39
N ARG A 127 14.36 -29.98 36.15
CA ARG A 127 15.32 -29.99 35.03
C ARG A 127 16.13 -28.69 34.83
N LEU A 128 15.92 -27.66 35.65
CA LEU A 128 16.54 -26.33 35.45
C LEU A 128 17.59 -25.90 36.50
N ARG A 129 17.94 -26.72 37.51
CA ARG A 129 19.02 -26.38 38.46
C ARG A 129 19.91 -27.55 38.90
N SER A 130 21.20 -27.40 38.61
CA SER A 130 22.35 -28.04 39.26
C SER A 130 23.52 -27.04 39.16
N SER A 131 24.31 -26.71 40.17
CA SER A 131 24.33 -27.07 41.60
C SER A 131 24.18 -25.77 42.46
N SER A 132 24.16 -25.68 43.80
CA SER A 132 24.82 -26.45 44.89
C SER A 132 24.00 -26.37 46.20
N LYS A 133 24.39 -27.12 47.25
CA LYS A 133 23.68 -27.18 48.55
C LYS A 133 24.02 -26.02 49.52
N PRO A 134 23.14 -25.70 50.50
CA PRO A 134 23.23 -24.47 51.31
C PRO A 134 23.90 -24.64 52.69
N ILE A 135 24.20 -23.51 53.34
CA ILE A 135 24.51 -23.38 54.78
C ILE A 135 23.54 -22.34 55.40
N TYR A 136 23.30 -22.44 56.72
CA TYR A 136 22.12 -21.91 57.42
C TYR A 136 22.32 -20.57 58.18
N ALA A 137 21.19 -19.89 58.40
CA ALA A 137 20.78 -19.14 59.61
C ALA A 137 21.13 -17.63 59.84
N ARG A 138 20.02 -16.85 59.92
CA ARG A 138 19.63 -15.87 60.97
C ARG A 138 20.51 -14.64 61.29
N LEU A 139 19.95 -13.43 61.05
CA LEU A 139 19.51 -12.38 62.00
C LEU A 139 19.19 -11.08 61.18
N ARG A 140 17.96 -10.54 61.14
CA ARG A 140 17.21 -9.69 62.10
C ARG A 140 17.75 -8.25 62.31
N HIS A 141 16.97 -7.26 61.84
CA HIS A 141 16.85 -5.85 62.30
C HIS A 141 18.11 -4.94 62.20
N SER A 142 18.04 -3.60 62.05
CA SER A 142 16.94 -2.64 61.77
C SER A 142 17.54 -1.28 61.31
N PHE A 143 16.70 -0.35 60.79
CA PHE A 143 16.74 1.14 60.84
C PHE A 143 18.09 1.93 61.04
N SER A 144 18.36 3.12 60.46
CA SER A 144 17.60 4.03 59.54
C SER A 144 18.38 5.33 59.17
N HIS A 145 18.06 5.95 58.02
CA HIS A 145 18.03 7.40 57.71
C HIS A 145 19.31 8.27 57.56
N ASN A 146 19.26 9.19 56.56
CA ASN A 146 19.91 10.53 56.43
C ASN A 146 21.46 10.62 56.29
N GLN A 147 22.07 11.65 55.65
CA GLN A 147 21.63 12.68 54.68
C GLN A 147 22.84 13.27 53.87
N ILE A 148 22.56 13.76 52.65
CA ILE A 148 23.06 14.97 51.92
C ILE A 148 24.24 15.76 52.61
N THR A 149 25.35 16.20 51.96
CA THR A 149 25.45 17.33 50.98
C THR A 149 26.88 17.57 50.44
N TYR A 150 27.06 17.90 49.13
CA TYR A 150 28.09 18.85 48.55
C TYR A 150 29.62 18.56 48.75
N LEU A 151 30.67 19.24 48.22
CA LEU A 151 31.02 20.19 47.10
C LEU A 151 32.61 20.22 46.98
N GLN A 152 33.40 20.84 46.07
CA GLN A 152 33.33 21.58 44.77
C GLN A 152 34.78 21.74 44.18
N THR A 153 34.97 21.83 42.84
CA THR A 153 36.20 22.35 42.13
C THR A 153 37.55 21.60 42.39
N CYS A 154 38.70 21.73 41.70
CA CYS A 154 39.20 22.16 40.35
C CYS A 154 40.67 21.56 40.19
N LEU A 155 41.54 21.76 39.18
CA LEU A 155 41.59 22.61 37.95
C LEU A 155 42.33 21.88 36.78
N ALA A 156 43.43 22.43 36.23
CA ALA A 156 44.30 22.00 35.10
C ALA A 156 45.69 22.71 35.24
N PRO A 157 46.70 22.67 34.32
CA PRO A 157 46.81 21.99 33.00
C PRO A 157 48.22 21.34 32.66
N GLU A 158 48.36 20.81 31.42
CA GLU A 158 49.56 20.76 30.51
C GLU A 158 50.94 20.13 30.91
N VAL A 159 51.89 19.72 30.02
CA VAL A 159 51.87 19.09 28.66
C VAL A 159 53.30 18.60 28.22
N VAL A 160 53.42 17.86 27.08
CA VAL A 160 54.64 17.37 26.34
C VAL A 160 55.40 16.12 26.85
N GLY A 161 55.65 15.17 25.92
CA GLY A 161 56.94 14.46 25.74
C GLY A 161 57.16 13.10 26.45
N SER A 162 57.81 12.07 25.89
CA SER A 162 57.97 11.43 24.56
C SER A 162 59.19 10.47 24.64
N GLN A 163 59.10 9.29 24.00
CA GLN A 163 60.17 8.28 23.75
C GLN A 163 60.75 7.41 24.92
N HIS A 164 60.64 6.08 24.70
CA HIS A 164 61.64 4.98 24.79
C HIS A 164 62.83 5.03 25.80
N MET A 165 63.31 3.91 26.40
CA MET A 165 63.12 2.47 26.10
C MET A 165 63.51 1.52 27.27
N ARG A 166 62.98 0.28 27.27
CA ARG A 166 63.50 -1.00 27.85
C ARG A 166 63.78 -1.16 29.37
N LYS A 167 62.88 -1.94 30.02
CA LYS A 167 63.08 -3.22 30.80
C LYS A 167 64.49 -3.60 31.33
N PRO A 168 64.63 -4.28 32.51
CA PRO A 168 63.84 -5.48 32.88
C PRO A 168 63.45 -5.74 34.37
N PHE A 169 62.58 -6.77 34.56
CA PHE A 169 62.28 -7.72 35.68
C PHE A 169 62.98 -7.60 37.07
N VAL A 170 62.47 -8.14 38.21
CA VAL A 170 61.46 -9.20 38.52
C VAL A 170 60.67 -8.91 39.84
N THR A 171 59.48 -9.54 40.04
CA THR A 171 58.75 -9.93 41.31
C THR A 171 59.10 -9.34 42.71
N SER A 172 58.20 -9.21 43.70
CA SER A 172 56.72 -9.37 43.85
C SER A 172 56.32 -9.06 45.32
N TRP A 173 55.11 -8.55 45.61
CA TRP A 173 54.19 -8.82 46.76
C TRP A 173 53.22 -7.65 47.04
N ALA A 174 52.02 -7.97 47.58
CA ALA A 174 50.95 -7.16 48.21
C ALA A 174 50.84 -5.62 48.00
N GLY A 175 49.63 -5.15 47.63
CA GLY A 175 49.24 -3.72 47.57
C GLY A 175 48.84 -3.09 48.93
N PRO A 176 48.19 -1.91 48.97
CA PRO A 176 46.95 -1.64 48.22
C PRO A 176 46.77 -0.19 47.63
N LEU A 177 45.55 0.07 47.12
CA LEU A 177 44.93 1.36 46.72
C LEU A 177 44.95 1.77 45.22
N LEU A 178 43.93 2.57 44.87
CA LEU A 178 43.44 3.04 43.56
C LEU A 178 44.27 4.24 42.98
N PRO A 179 44.05 4.77 41.74
CA PRO A 179 42.88 4.61 40.84
C PRO A 179 43.14 4.42 39.30
N LEU A 180 42.03 4.28 38.55
CA LEU A 180 41.82 4.59 37.11
C LEU A 180 42.64 3.86 36.00
N ALA A 181 41.96 3.03 35.19
CA ALA A 181 42.34 2.71 33.81
C ALA A 181 41.17 2.08 32.99
N LEU A 182 41.27 2.13 31.66
CA LEU A 182 40.37 1.46 30.70
C LEU A 182 40.95 0.12 30.22
N ALA A 183 40.13 -0.94 30.18
CA ALA A 183 40.23 -2.12 29.30
C ALA A 183 38.90 -2.89 29.38
N VAL A 184 38.13 -3.08 28.31
CA VAL A 184 38.36 -4.01 27.18
C VAL A 184 38.42 -5.48 27.62
N SER A 185 37.28 -6.15 27.44
CA SER A 185 37.12 -7.61 27.34
C SER A 185 35.87 -7.89 26.49
N ALA A 186 35.73 -9.02 25.81
CA ALA A 186 36.71 -9.89 25.16
C ALA A 186 35.94 -10.66 24.08
N GLY A 187 36.17 -10.35 22.79
CA GLY A 187 35.25 -10.78 21.71
C GLY A 187 35.89 -11.03 20.34
N SER A 188 37.22 -11.03 20.24
CA SER A 188 37.94 -11.29 18.98
C SER A 188 39.25 -12.03 19.27
N LEU A 189 39.30 -13.33 18.95
CA LEU A 189 40.51 -14.09 18.52
C LEU A 189 40.15 -15.58 18.34
N ALA A 190 39.62 -15.94 17.18
CA ALA A 190 39.35 -17.35 16.82
C ALA A 190 39.43 -17.63 15.30
N PHE A 191 40.34 -16.95 14.58
CA PHE A 191 40.74 -17.33 13.23
C PHE A 191 42.26 -17.31 13.12
N GLN A 192 42.87 -18.49 12.97
CA GLN A 192 44.25 -18.63 12.52
C GLN A 192 44.25 -18.79 11.00
N SER A 193 45.21 -18.15 10.34
CA SER A 193 45.45 -18.31 8.91
C SER A 193 45.82 -19.75 8.56
N PHE A 194 45.28 -20.26 7.46
CA PHE A 194 45.98 -21.27 6.67
C PHE A 194 46.70 -20.58 5.52
N ASP A 195 48.02 -20.75 5.45
CA ASP A 195 48.81 -20.31 4.31
C ASP A 195 48.40 -21.05 3.04
N ASN A 196 48.47 -20.36 1.90
CA ASN A 196 48.78 -21.03 0.64
C ASN A 196 49.60 -20.09 -0.27
N ASN A 197 50.74 -20.60 -0.74
CA ASN A 197 51.77 -19.80 -1.38
C ASN A 197 51.72 -19.90 -2.91
N GLY A 198 51.88 -18.76 -3.60
CA GLY A 198 52.11 -18.68 -5.05
C GLY A 198 50.84 -18.88 -5.91
N LEU A 199 50.64 -18.16 -7.01
CA LEU A 199 51.57 -17.37 -7.82
C LEU A 199 50.89 -16.13 -8.41
N SER A 200 51.65 -15.05 -8.57
CA SER A 200 51.24 -13.89 -9.37
C SER A 200 51.53 -14.16 -10.85
N TYR A 201 50.61 -13.77 -11.74
CA TYR A 201 50.96 -13.27 -13.07
C TYR A 201 49.90 -12.28 -13.59
N CYS A 202 50.34 -11.36 -14.45
CA CYS A 202 49.61 -10.13 -14.78
C CYS A 202 48.81 -10.20 -16.10
N GLN A 203 48.11 -9.09 -16.36
CA GLN A 203 47.54 -8.65 -17.65
C GLN A 203 46.21 -9.26 -18.10
N ALA A 204 45.24 -8.36 -18.33
CA ALA A 204 44.07 -8.61 -19.17
C ALA A 204 44.39 -8.23 -20.62
N PRO A 205 43.99 -9.05 -21.62
CA PRO A 205 43.85 -8.63 -23.01
C PRO A 205 42.38 -8.36 -23.36
N ASN A 206 42.13 -7.35 -24.20
CA ASN A 206 40.87 -7.26 -24.94
C ASN A 206 40.81 -8.39 -25.97
N LEU A 207 39.65 -9.04 -26.13
CA LEU A 207 39.32 -9.78 -27.34
C LEU A 207 37.81 -9.73 -27.58
N ASP A 208 37.44 -9.45 -28.83
CA ASP A 208 36.07 -9.37 -29.32
C ASP A 208 35.66 -10.72 -29.98
N GLN A 209 34.37 -10.84 -30.27
CA GLN A 209 33.72 -11.84 -31.12
C GLN A 209 33.46 -13.26 -30.56
N THR A 210 32.15 -13.51 -30.40
CA THR A 210 31.46 -14.77 -30.71
C THR A 210 31.93 -16.07 -30.04
N SER A 211 31.30 -16.41 -28.92
CA SER A 211 30.82 -17.80 -28.74
C SER A 211 29.41 -17.80 -28.12
N LYS A 212 28.51 -18.65 -28.65
CA LYS A 212 27.17 -18.85 -28.07
C LYS A 212 27.29 -19.78 -26.87
N ARG A 213 27.40 -19.24 -25.64
CA ARG A 213 27.13 -20.01 -24.43
C ARG A 213 25.65 -19.87 -24.06
N ILE A 214 24.88 -20.91 -24.38
CA ILE A 214 23.51 -21.10 -23.90
C ILE A 214 23.61 -21.73 -22.50
N GLY A 215 22.92 -21.16 -21.51
CA GLY A 215 22.99 -21.60 -20.11
C GLY A 215 24.08 -20.89 -19.31
N GLY A 216 23.68 -19.88 -18.54
CA GLY A 216 24.51 -19.11 -17.60
C GLY A 216 23.67 -18.64 -16.41
N LYS A 217 24.29 -18.41 -15.24
CA LYS A 217 23.62 -18.20 -13.95
C LYS A 217 22.84 -16.88 -13.82
N ASP A 218 22.81 -16.05 -14.85
CA ASP A 218 22.36 -14.65 -14.81
C ASP A 218 20.88 -14.45 -15.18
N SER A 219 20.11 -15.54 -15.31
CA SER A 219 18.77 -15.57 -15.93
C SER A 219 17.61 -15.80 -14.97
N THR A 220 17.62 -15.15 -13.80
CA THR A 220 16.51 -15.23 -12.81
C THR A 220 15.96 -13.83 -12.44
N ASN A 221 14.67 -13.74 -12.07
CA ASN A 221 13.95 -12.47 -11.94
C ASN A 221 14.14 -11.75 -10.58
N TYR A 222 15.16 -12.12 -9.83
CA TYR A 222 15.34 -11.76 -8.40
C TYR A 222 16.54 -10.83 -8.16
N LEU A 223 17.40 -10.71 -9.17
CA LEU A 223 18.43 -9.70 -9.23
C LEU A 223 17.75 -8.36 -9.53
N VAL A 224 17.50 -7.53 -8.50
CA VAL A 224 16.80 -6.25 -8.63
C VAL A 224 17.56 -5.38 -9.63
N LYS A 225 16.95 -5.15 -10.80
CA LYS A 225 17.55 -4.50 -11.97
C LYS A 225 17.46 -2.97 -11.82
N GLY A 226 18.58 -2.28 -12.01
CA GLY A 226 18.63 -0.83 -12.12
C GLY A 226 19.66 -0.37 -13.15
N SER A 227 19.53 0.87 -13.61
CA SER A 227 20.47 1.44 -14.59
C SER A 227 21.67 2.03 -13.85
N TYR A 228 22.80 1.34 -13.86
CA TYR A 228 24.05 1.90 -13.33
C TYR A 228 24.43 3.18 -14.08
N LYS A 229 24.85 4.19 -13.33
CA LYS A 229 25.51 5.40 -13.85
C LYS A 229 26.68 5.70 -12.93
N LYS A 230 27.90 5.69 -13.48
CA LYS A 230 29.10 6.04 -12.72
C LYS A 230 28.94 7.42 -12.09
N VAL A 231 29.23 7.52 -10.80
CA VAL A 231 29.20 8.78 -10.04
C VAL A 231 30.21 9.79 -10.63
N PRO A 232 29.83 11.06 -10.83
CA PRO A 232 30.75 12.11 -11.29
C PRO A 232 31.91 12.33 -10.32
N GLN A 233 33.10 12.56 -10.86
CA GLN A 233 34.31 12.79 -10.06
C GLN A 233 34.18 14.04 -9.18
N GLU A 234 33.48 15.06 -9.68
CA GLU A 234 33.17 16.31 -9.00
C GLU A 234 32.27 16.09 -7.77
N LEU A 235 31.34 15.12 -7.81
CA LEU A 235 30.57 14.72 -6.63
C LEU A 235 31.45 14.00 -5.61
N ILE A 236 32.35 13.10 -6.05
CA ILE A 236 33.29 12.42 -5.16
C ILE A 236 34.19 13.44 -4.44
N GLU A 237 34.62 14.48 -5.13
CA GLU A 237 35.44 15.56 -4.57
C GLU A 237 34.64 16.47 -3.61
N GLU A 238 33.39 16.83 -3.95
CA GLU A 238 32.49 17.52 -3.01
C GLU A 238 32.20 16.70 -1.75
N LEU A 239 31.86 15.42 -1.89
CA LEU A 239 31.61 14.52 -0.75
C LEU A 239 32.88 14.36 0.10
N LYS A 240 34.06 14.23 -0.50
CA LYS A 240 35.34 14.15 0.20
C LYS A 240 35.67 15.44 0.95
N ALA A 241 35.38 16.61 0.38
CA ALA A 241 35.57 17.90 1.04
C ALA A 241 34.63 18.10 2.23
N MET A 242 33.39 17.58 2.15
CA MET A 242 32.40 17.67 3.23
C MET A 242 32.63 16.64 4.34
N CYS A 243 32.75 15.37 4.00
CA CYS A 243 32.77 14.24 4.95
C CYS A 243 34.18 13.91 5.44
N LYS A 244 35.23 14.30 4.69
CA LYS A 244 36.65 14.03 4.98
C LYS A 244 36.93 12.55 5.19
N GLU A 245 37.35 12.14 6.39
CA GLU A 245 37.59 10.76 6.80
C GLU A 245 36.29 9.93 6.95
N ASN A 246 35.13 10.57 7.04
CA ASN A 246 33.83 9.91 7.21
C ASN A 246 33.19 9.56 5.84
N MET A 247 34.02 9.13 4.88
CA MET A 247 33.62 8.67 3.55
C MET A 247 34.55 7.55 3.09
N THR A 248 34.00 6.52 2.44
CA THR A 248 34.78 5.42 1.86
C THR A 248 34.26 4.99 0.48
N MET A 249 35.18 4.47 -0.33
CA MET A 249 34.94 3.80 -1.62
C MET A 249 35.55 2.40 -1.65
N ASP A 250 35.93 1.86 -0.47
CA ASP A 250 36.40 0.48 -0.33
C ASP A 250 35.38 -0.52 -0.92
N TYR A 251 35.86 -1.66 -1.43
CA TYR A 251 34.98 -2.64 -2.06
C TYR A 251 34.16 -3.44 -1.04
N ASP A 252 34.79 -3.95 0.03
CA ASP A 252 34.13 -4.82 0.99
C ASP A 252 33.11 -4.04 1.83
N GLU A 253 33.45 -2.81 2.21
CA GLU A 253 32.53 -1.92 2.93
C GLU A 253 31.29 -1.54 2.09
N ARG A 254 31.48 -1.31 0.78
CA ARG A 254 30.36 -1.06 -0.15
C ARG A 254 29.57 -2.31 -0.46
N TYR A 255 30.20 -3.48 -0.52
CA TYR A 255 29.54 -4.76 -0.67
C TYR A 255 28.69 -5.08 0.56
N PHE A 256 29.18 -4.82 1.77
CA PHE A 256 28.44 -4.96 3.02
C PHE A 256 27.21 -4.06 3.08
N HIS A 257 27.33 -2.78 2.69
CA HIS A 257 26.19 -1.86 2.63
C HIS A 257 25.21 -2.18 1.49
N GLY A 258 25.70 -2.70 0.35
CA GLY A 258 24.88 -3.04 -0.82
C GLY A 258 24.17 -4.39 -0.73
N LYS A 259 24.66 -5.31 0.11
CA LYS A 259 24.04 -6.61 0.38
C LYS A 259 23.25 -6.54 1.69
N PRO A 260 21.93 -6.80 1.70
CA PRO A 260 21.17 -6.80 2.95
C PRO A 260 21.53 -8.06 3.76
N GLN A 261 21.71 -7.91 5.07
CA GLN A 261 22.28 -8.97 5.91
C GLN A 261 21.25 -10.07 6.26
N ASN A 262 19.97 -9.70 6.37
CA ASN A 262 18.89 -10.58 6.81
C ASN A 262 17.86 -10.88 5.69
N SER A 263 18.27 -10.84 4.41
CA SER A 263 17.34 -10.87 3.26
C SER A 263 17.91 -11.64 2.07
N PHE A 264 17.11 -12.54 1.49
CA PHE A 264 17.43 -13.26 0.26
C PHE A 264 17.49 -12.37 -1.00
N HIS A 265 16.88 -11.16 -0.97
CA HIS A 265 16.88 -10.22 -2.09
C HIS A 265 18.30 -9.73 -2.45
N LYS A 266 18.62 -9.73 -3.76
CA LYS A 266 19.93 -9.39 -4.33
C LYS A 266 19.77 -8.34 -5.44
N ALA A 267 20.79 -7.52 -5.72
CA ALA A 267 20.74 -6.48 -6.76
C ALA A 267 21.89 -6.59 -7.76
N VAL A 268 21.72 -6.00 -8.95
CA VAL A 268 22.78 -5.93 -9.99
C VAL A 268 24.02 -5.13 -9.56
N ASN A 269 23.87 -4.21 -8.60
CA ASN A 269 24.86 -3.21 -8.24
C ASN A 269 24.92 -3.01 -6.72
N ILE A 270 26.08 -2.56 -6.24
CA ILE A 270 26.34 -2.07 -4.88
C ILE A 270 26.52 -0.53 -4.93
N PRO A 271 26.53 0.20 -3.79
CA PRO A 271 26.90 1.62 -3.77
C PRO A 271 28.25 1.91 -4.45
N ASP A 272 28.40 3.12 -4.96
CA ASP A 272 29.68 3.66 -5.44
C ASP A 272 30.48 4.32 -4.31
N VAL A 273 29.78 4.91 -3.33
CA VAL A 273 30.36 5.64 -2.19
C VAL A 273 29.51 5.39 -0.94
N ILE A 274 30.13 5.21 0.22
CA ILE A 274 29.46 5.31 1.54
C ILE A 274 29.90 6.60 2.22
N VAL A 275 28.97 7.36 2.79
CA VAL A 275 29.23 8.53 3.64
C VAL A 275 28.56 8.36 5.00
N PHE A 276 29.26 8.80 6.05
CA PHE A 276 28.83 8.67 7.45
C PHE A 276 28.69 10.06 8.09
N PRO A 277 27.63 10.83 7.78
CA PRO A 277 27.44 12.17 8.34
C PRO A 277 27.34 12.17 9.87
N ARG A 278 27.68 13.30 10.48
CA ARG A 278 27.63 13.56 11.92
C ARG A 278 26.72 14.72 12.30
N SER A 279 26.09 15.38 11.32
CA SER A 279 25.21 16.53 11.53
C SER A 279 24.09 16.62 10.48
N GLU A 280 22.99 17.27 10.85
CA GLU A 280 21.86 17.57 9.95
C GLU A 280 22.31 18.47 8.78
N GLU A 281 23.27 19.37 9.05
CA GLU A 281 23.91 20.25 8.08
C GLU A 281 24.82 19.51 7.09
N GLU A 282 25.42 18.37 7.46
CA GLU A 282 26.14 17.49 6.53
C GLU A 282 25.15 16.73 5.63
N VAL A 283 24.11 16.11 6.22
CA VAL A 283 23.07 15.38 5.47
C VAL A 283 22.41 16.31 4.43
N SER A 284 22.04 17.53 4.83
CA SER A 284 21.50 18.57 3.95
C SER A 284 22.38 18.82 2.72
N LYS A 285 23.70 19.00 2.91
CA LYS A 285 24.64 19.29 1.82
C LYS A 285 24.94 18.07 0.95
N ILE A 286 25.09 16.89 1.55
CA ILE A 286 25.27 15.61 0.84
C ILE A 286 24.09 15.38 -0.10
N VAL A 287 22.86 15.51 0.41
CA VAL A 287 21.63 15.36 -0.38
C VAL A 287 21.53 16.43 -1.47
N ALA A 288 21.79 17.71 -1.15
CA ALA A 288 21.77 18.79 -2.13
C ALA A 288 22.78 18.57 -3.28
N SER A 289 23.98 18.07 -2.98
CA SER A 289 24.99 17.75 -3.99
C SER A 289 24.59 16.52 -4.83
N CYS A 290 24.14 15.43 -4.20
CA CYS A 290 23.61 14.27 -4.92
C CYS A 290 22.45 14.64 -5.87
N ASN A 291 21.57 15.56 -5.45
CA ASN A 291 20.48 16.09 -6.27
C ASN A 291 20.97 16.97 -7.44
N LYS A 292 21.96 17.84 -7.20
CA LYS A 292 22.65 18.64 -8.24
C LYS A 292 23.23 17.74 -9.35
N TYR A 293 23.86 16.63 -8.97
CA TYR A 293 24.45 15.67 -9.92
C TYR A 293 23.49 14.55 -10.37
N LYS A 294 22.27 14.50 -9.82
CA LYS A 294 21.23 13.47 -10.10
C LYS A 294 21.70 12.04 -9.84
N VAL A 295 22.43 11.86 -8.75
CA VAL A 295 22.97 10.57 -8.29
C VAL A 295 22.02 9.98 -7.24
N PRO A 296 21.63 8.69 -7.35
CA PRO A 296 20.80 8.02 -6.35
C PRO A 296 21.40 8.02 -4.95
N ILE A 297 20.51 8.03 -3.96
CA ILE A 297 20.78 8.01 -2.52
C ILE A 297 20.07 6.80 -1.92
N VAL A 298 20.76 6.02 -1.09
CA VAL A 298 20.15 5.01 -0.22
C VAL A 298 20.42 5.39 1.24
N PRO A 299 19.40 5.81 2.02
CA PRO A 299 19.55 6.03 3.46
C PRO A 299 19.74 4.69 4.20
N TYR A 300 20.68 4.65 5.14
CA TYR A 300 21.11 3.44 5.82
C TYR A 300 21.20 3.65 7.35
N GLY A 301 21.31 2.54 8.08
CA GLY A 301 21.34 2.51 9.55
C GLY A 301 21.65 1.09 10.01
N GLY A 302 20.87 0.54 10.95
CA GLY A 302 21.14 -0.78 11.55
C GLY A 302 21.15 -2.03 10.65
N ALA A 303 21.02 -1.91 9.32
CA ALA A 303 21.07 -2.99 8.32
C ALA A 303 20.05 -4.15 8.47
N THR A 304 19.16 -4.13 9.46
CA THR A 304 18.33 -5.28 9.87
C THR A 304 17.12 -5.60 8.98
N SER A 305 16.80 -4.78 7.97
CA SER A 305 15.52 -4.85 7.23
C SER A 305 15.44 -6.01 6.22
N LEU A 306 14.23 -6.56 6.00
CA LEU A 306 14.05 -7.86 5.33
C LEU A 306 13.62 -7.79 3.84
N GLU A 307 12.93 -6.72 3.41
CA GLU A 307 12.40 -6.61 2.03
C GLU A 307 13.39 -5.95 1.02
N GLY A 308 14.69 -5.93 1.35
CA GLY A 308 15.73 -5.41 0.45
C GLY A 308 15.82 -3.87 0.36
N HIS A 309 15.39 -3.13 1.39
CA HIS A 309 15.37 -1.66 1.40
C HIS A 309 16.73 -1.00 1.12
N THR A 310 17.83 -1.62 1.54
CA THR A 310 19.21 -1.12 1.42
C THR A 310 19.87 -1.43 0.07
N LEU A 311 19.22 -2.21 -0.80
CA LEU A 311 19.78 -2.56 -2.11
C LEU A 311 20.04 -1.31 -2.96
N SER A 312 21.17 -1.26 -3.66
CA SER A 312 21.55 -0.12 -4.53
C SER A 312 21.55 -0.49 -6.02
N PRO A 313 20.40 -0.86 -6.62
CA PRO A 313 20.34 -1.43 -7.97
C PRO A 313 20.80 -0.47 -9.08
N SER A 314 20.90 0.84 -8.81
CA SER A 314 21.40 1.85 -9.75
C SER A 314 22.80 2.40 -9.39
N GLY A 315 23.47 1.81 -8.40
CA GLY A 315 24.65 2.41 -7.75
C GLY A 315 24.27 3.62 -6.89
N GLY A 316 25.17 4.59 -6.78
CA GLY A 316 24.97 5.86 -6.08
C GLY A 316 25.59 5.91 -4.68
N VAL A 317 25.09 6.83 -3.85
CA VAL A 317 25.63 7.15 -2.52
C VAL A 317 24.79 6.49 -1.43
N CYS A 318 25.42 5.67 -0.60
CA CYS A 318 24.82 5.21 0.65
C CYS A 318 25.10 6.24 1.74
N ILE A 319 24.06 6.71 2.45
CA ILE A 319 24.20 7.61 3.59
C ILE A 319 23.93 6.81 4.85
N ASP A 320 24.98 6.39 5.55
CA ASP A 320 24.83 5.68 6.82
C ASP A 320 24.70 6.66 7.99
N MET A 321 23.56 6.57 8.66
CA MET A 321 23.18 7.44 9.75
C MET A 321 23.71 6.97 11.13
N THR A 322 24.41 5.82 11.23
CA THR A 322 24.88 5.25 12.52
C THR A 322 25.73 6.20 13.38
N LEU A 323 26.45 7.15 12.77
CA LEU A 323 27.28 8.12 13.51
C LEU A 323 26.47 9.29 14.08
N MET A 324 25.25 9.55 13.59
CA MET A 324 24.30 10.48 14.20
C MET A 324 23.48 9.75 15.27
N LYS A 325 24.02 9.63 16.49
CA LYS A 325 23.40 8.86 17.58
C LYS A 325 23.27 9.58 18.93
N GLN A 326 23.32 10.91 18.95
CA GLN A 326 23.17 11.69 20.18
C GLN A 326 21.72 11.73 20.68
N VAL A 327 21.54 11.62 22.00
CA VAL A 327 20.31 12.09 22.67
C VAL A 327 20.40 13.62 22.79
N LYS A 328 19.53 14.35 22.08
CA LYS A 328 19.53 15.82 22.02
C LYS A 328 18.80 16.48 23.19
N SER A 329 17.75 15.84 23.71
CA SER A 329 17.12 16.23 24.98
C SER A 329 16.25 15.10 25.56
N LEU A 330 16.16 15.01 26.89
CA LEU A 330 15.25 14.12 27.61
C LEU A 330 14.29 14.94 28.49
N ASN A 331 13.00 14.90 28.18
CA ASN A 331 11.97 15.64 28.90
C ASN A 331 11.20 14.69 29.84
N VAL A 332 11.87 14.20 30.89
CA VAL A 332 11.37 13.14 31.79
C VAL A 332 10.01 13.48 32.46
N LYS A 333 9.66 14.76 32.63
CA LYS A 333 8.33 15.20 33.10
C LYS A 333 7.22 15.05 32.04
N ASP A 334 7.55 15.24 30.77
CA ASP A 334 6.63 15.15 29.63
C ASP A 334 6.59 13.74 29.03
N MET A 335 7.52 12.87 29.46
CA MET A 335 7.77 11.51 28.98
C MET A 335 8.07 11.48 27.47
N ASP A 336 8.90 12.40 27.00
CA ASP A 336 9.42 12.43 25.63
C ASP A 336 10.96 12.58 25.61
N VAL A 337 11.55 12.18 24.49
CA VAL A 337 12.99 12.30 24.21
C VAL A 337 13.17 12.73 22.75
N VAL A 338 14.19 13.54 22.49
CA VAL A 338 14.63 13.93 21.14
C VAL A 338 15.98 13.29 20.88
N VAL A 339 16.09 12.50 19.83
CA VAL A 339 17.28 11.72 19.47
C VAL A 339 17.65 11.87 17.99
N GLU A 340 18.91 11.61 17.67
CA GLU A 340 19.36 11.40 16.30
C GLU A 340 19.04 9.97 15.80
N PRO A 341 18.91 9.77 14.47
CA PRO A 341 18.37 8.54 13.86
C PRO A 341 19.23 7.28 14.03
N GLY A 342 20.54 7.40 14.22
CA GLY A 342 21.49 6.30 14.30
C GLY A 342 21.56 5.60 15.65
N ILE A 343 20.92 6.14 16.70
CA ILE A 343 20.90 5.49 18.03
C ILE A 343 20.15 4.15 17.95
N GLY A 344 20.70 3.12 18.59
CA GLY A 344 20.03 1.82 18.73
C GLY A 344 18.86 1.90 19.71
N TRP A 345 17.78 1.15 19.49
CA TRP A 345 16.65 1.15 20.43
C TRP A 345 17.03 0.58 21.81
N VAL A 346 18.00 -0.34 21.85
CA VAL A 346 18.58 -0.90 23.08
C VAL A 346 19.43 0.14 23.82
N GLU A 347 20.38 0.78 23.12
CA GLU A 347 21.23 1.88 23.63
C GLU A 347 20.39 3.04 24.19
N LEU A 348 19.26 3.36 23.54
CA LEU A 348 18.30 4.34 24.05
C LEU A 348 17.62 3.85 25.34
N ASN A 349 17.22 2.58 25.44
CA ASN A 349 16.57 2.07 26.66
C ASN A 349 17.53 1.96 27.84
N GLU A 350 18.79 1.57 27.61
CA GLU A 350 19.87 1.62 28.62
C GLU A 350 20.09 3.05 29.16
N TYR A 351 20.05 4.05 28.28
CA TYR A 351 20.12 5.47 28.68
C TYR A 351 18.89 5.94 29.48
N LEU A 352 17.70 5.37 29.24
CA LEU A 352 16.44 5.80 29.86
C LEU A 352 16.14 5.11 31.20
N GLU A 353 16.66 3.91 31.43
CA GLU A 353 16.43 3.10 32.64
C GLU A 353 16.64 3.87 33.96
N PRO A 354 17.72 4.66 34.15
CA PRO A 354 17.94 5.43 35.38
C PRO A 354 16.85 6.47 35.71
N TYR A 355 16.03 6.86 34.73
CA TYR A 355 14.90 7.77 34.88
C TYR A 355 13.56 7.04 35.13
N GLY A 356 13.60 5.71 35.22
CA GLY A 356 12.44 4.83 35.31
C GLY A 356 11.54 4.91 34.07
N LEU A 357 12.11 5.24 32.91
CA LEU A 357 11.42 5.40 31.63
C LEU A 357 11.96 4.40 30.62
N PHE A 358 11.14 4.07 29.61
CA PHE A 358 11.60 3.30 28.45
C PHE A 358 10.84 3.71 27.19
N PHE A 359 11.46 3.47 26.04
CA PHE A 359 10.84 3.47 24.73
C PHE A 359 10.30 2.06 24.44
N PRO A 360 9.00 1.90 24.11
CA PRO A 360 8.32 0.61 24.29
C PRO A 360 8.41 -0.38 23.13
N LEU A 361 9.04 -0.05 22.00
CA LEU A 361 9.10 -0.94 20.84
C LEU A 361 10.40 -1.74 20.84
N ASP A 362 10.26 -3.06 20.66
CA ASP A 362 11.33 -4.03 20.87
C ASP A 362 11.51 -5.03 19.70
N PRO A 363 11.79 -4.55 18.47
CA PRO A 363 12.11 -5.41 17.34
C PRO A 363 13.45 -6.13 17.54
N GLY A 364 13.87 -6.91 16.53
CA GLY A 364 15.19 -7.57 16.52
C GLY A 364 16.35 -6.63 16.91
N PRO A 365 17.37 -7.14 17.63
CA PRO A 365 18.56 -6.35 17.99
C PRO A 365 19.25 -5.73 16.76
N GLY A 366 19.90 -4.58 16.98
CA GLY A 366 20.63 -3.84 15.93
C GLY A 366 19.80 -2.78 15.19
N ALA A 367 18.47 -2.78 15.28
CA ALA A 367 17.64 -1.75 14.66
C ALA A 367 17.87 -0.35 15.28
N THR A 368 18.07 0.66 14.42
CA THR A 368 18.22 2.07 14.80
C THR A 368 16.90 2.82 14.71
N ILE A 369 16.70 3.84 15.54
CA ILE A 369 15.44 4.61 15.64
C ILE A 369 15.01 5.21 14.29
N GLY A 370 15.96 5.70 13.48
CA GLY A 370 15.69 6.21 12.14
C GLY A 370 15.21 5.12 11.17
N GLY A 371 15.80 3.92 11.22
CA GLY A 371 15.35 2.76 10.45
C GLY A 371 13.94 2.33 10.85
N MET A 372 13.66 2.28 12.16
CA MET A 372 12.33 1.97 12.69
C MET A 372 11.28 3.00 12.24
N CYS A 373 11.62 4.30 12.19
CA CYS A 373 10.75 5.33 11.62
C CYS A 373 10.51 5.09 10.12
N ALA A 374 11.57 4.81 9.36
CA ALA A 374 11.50 4.63 7.92
C ALA A 374 10.62 3.45 7.50
N THR A 375 10.66 2.32 8.22
CA THR A 375 9.86 1.11 7.93
C THR A 375 8.47 1.08 8.58
N ARG A 376 8.16 1.97 9.54
CA ARG A 376 6.97 1.88 10.42
C ARG A 376 6.97 0.58 11.27
N CYS A 377 8.15 0.19 11.74
CA CYS A 377 8.39 -0.99 12.57
C CYS A 377 7.43 -1.13 13.77
N SER A 378 7.13 -2.38 14.17
CA SER A 378 6.36 -2.72 15.36
C SER A 378 7.23 -3.44 16.41
N GLY A 379 6.82 -4.61 16.89
CA GLY A 379 7.47 -5.41 17.93
C GLY A 379 6.43 -6.01 18.88
N SER A 380 6.84 -6.98 19.71
CA SER A 380 5.92 -7.74 20.59
C SER A 380 5.06 -6.90 21.53
N LEU A 381 5.53 -5.69 21.88
CA LEU A 381 4.83 -4.73 22.73
C LEU A 381 3.87 -3.79 21.97
N ALA A 382 3.73 -3.92 20.65
CA ALA A 382 2.89 -3.08 19.80
C ALA A 382 1.39 -3.20 20.13
N VAL A 383 0.90 -4.41 20.46
CA VAL A 383 -0.47 -4.65 20.96
C VAL A 383 -0.84 -3.74 22.16
N ARG A 384 0.15 -3.35 22.97
CA ARG A 384 -0.05 -2.51 24.17
C ARG A 384 0.22 -1.03 23.94
N TYR A 385 1.20 -0.69 23.11
CA TYR A 385 1.72 0.68 22.99
C TYR A 385 1.56 1.31 21.59
N GLY A 386 1.01 0.58 20.62
CA GLY A 386 0.98 0.94 19.21
C GLY A 386 2.36 0.87 18.55
N THR A 387 2.41 1.06 17.23
CA THR A 387 3.63 0.89 16.41
C THR A 387 4.53 2.13 16.45
N MET A 388 5.58 2.19 15.61
CA MET A 388 6.32 3.43 15.35
C MET A 388 5.44 4.58 14.87
N ARG A 389 4.30 4.28 14.22
CA ARG A 389 3.27 5.27 13.91
C ARG A 389 2.81 5.96 15.19
N GLU A 390 2.42 5.22 16.23
CA GLU A 390 1.85 5.76 17.46
C GLU A 390 2.88 6.42 18.39
N ASN A 391 4.13 5.94 18.38
CA ASN A 391 5.16 6.36 19.34
C ASN A 391 6.04 7.53 18.87
N VAL A 392 6.03 7.90 17.59
CA VAL A 392 6.70 9.13 17.11
C VAL A 392 5.77 10.35 17.26
N ILE A 393 6.30 11.42 17.86
CA ILE A 393 5.60 12.71 18.05
C ILE A 393 5.84 13.64 16.85
N ASN A 394 7.10 13.82 16.45
CA ASN A 394 7.50 14.57 15.26
C ASN A 394 8.90 14.13 14.80
N LEU A 395 9.25 14.51 13.57
CA LEU A 395 10.53 14.29 12.91
C LEU A 395 11.09 15.61 12.35
N LYS A 396 12.42 15.71 12.22
CA LYS A 396 13.04 16.47 11.14
C LYS A 396 13.49 15.51 10.03
N VAL A 397 13.36 15.97 8.78
CA VAL A 397 13.72 15.21 7.58
C VAL A 397 14.37 16.15 6.55
N VAL A 398 15.49 15.73 5.98
CA VAL A 398 16.11 16.37 4.80
C VAL A 398 15.40 15.84 3.53
N LEU A 399 14.73 16.74 2.80
CA LEU A 399 14.09 16.43 1.52
C LEU A 399 15.12 16.32 0.38
N ALA A 400 14.71 15.80 -0.78
CA ALA A 400 15.60 15.58 -1.93
C ALA A 400 16.27 16.86 -2.49
N ASN A 401 15.74 18.05 -2.19
CA ASN A 401 16.37 19.33 -2.52
C ASN A 401 17.44 19.78 -1.51
N GLY A 402 17.61 19.07 -0.39
CA GLY A 402 18.50 19.41 0.72
C GLY A 402 17.85 20.23 1.84
N GLU A 403 16.58 20.63 1.72
CA GLU A 403 15.87 21.41 2.75
C GLU A 403 15.51 20.55 3.97
N VAL A 404 15.77 21.09 5.17
CA VAL A 404 15.38 20.49 6.45
C VAL A 404 13.94 20.87 6.76
N VAL A 405 13.04 19.87 6.79
CA VAL A 405 11.63 20.05 7.13
C VAL A 405 11.33 19.44 8.50
N LYS A 406 10.84 20.29 9.42
CA LYS A 406 10.25 19.85 10.69
C LYS A 406 8.78 19.52 10.49
N THR A 407 8.41 18.27 10.76
CA THR A 407 7.08 17.71 10.44
C THR A 407 5.98 18.04 11.44
N GLY A 408 6.32 18.51 12.66
CA GLY A 408 5.36 18.80 13.73
C GLY A 408 5.99 19.46 14.96
N SER A 409 5.18 19.69 15.99
CA SER A 409 5.64 20.19 17.29
C SER A 409 5.80 19.06 18.32
N ARG A 410 6.27 19.37 19.54
CA ARG A 410 6.34 18.39 20.65
C ARG A 410 4.99 18.13 21.33
N ALA A 411 3.93 18.87 20.95
CA ALA A 411 2.63 18.72 21.59
C ALA A 411 1.98 17.38 21.24
N ARG A 412 1.49 16.65 22.26
CA ARG A 412 0.84 15.32 22.12
C ARG A 412 -0.42 15.31 21.24
N LYS A 413 -0.98 16.49 20.96
CA LYS A 413 -2.14 16.70 20.08
C LYS A 413 -1.92 17.99 19.30
N SER A 414 -2.15 17.94 17.99
CA SER A 414 -2.15 19.09 17.09
C SER A 414 -3.20 18.88 16.00
N ALA A 415 -3.79 19.98 15.53
CA ALA A 415 -4.62 20.03 14.32
C ALA A 415 -4.13 21.14 13.36
N ALA A 416 -2.88 21.59 13.53
CA ALA A 416 -2.28 22.67 12.77
C ALA A 416 -1.67 22.15 11.46
N GLY A 417 -2.47 22.11 10.40
CA GLY A 417 -2.06 21.68 9.06
C GLY A 417 -2.16 20.17 8.83
N TYR A 418 -1.43 19.66 7.84
CA TYR A 418 -1.38 18.23 7.52
C TYR A 418 -0.38 17.49 8.41
N ASP A 419 -0.67 16.22 8.70
CA ASP A 419 0.24 15.35 9.45
C ASP A 419 1.39 14.84 8.57
N LEU A 420 2.43 15.67 8.43
CA LEU A 420 3.65 15.33 7.71
C LEU A 420 4.47 14.25 8.44
N THR A 421 4.26 14.07 9.75
CA THR A 421 4.95 13.03 10.53
C THR A 421 4.47 11.65 10.08
N ARG A 422 3.16 11.44 9.93
CA ARG A 422 2.59 10.16 9.44
C ARG A 422 2.81 9.93 7.95
N LEU A 423 3.14 10.96 7.18
CA LEU A 423 3.58 10.82 5.78
C LEU A 423 5.01 10.26 5.67
N MET A 424 5.89 10.64 6.61
CA MET A 424 7.30 10.23 6.61
C MET A 424 7.53 8.86 7.28
N ILE A 425 6.71 8.46 8.25
CA ILE A 425 6.82 7.16 8.92
C ILE A 425 6.28 6.05 8.00
N GLY A 426 7.12 5.08 7.65
CA GLY A 426 6.80 4.08 6.63
C GLY A 426 7.01 4.58 5.20
N SER A 427 7.93 5.54 5.00
CA SER A 427 8.33 6.03 3.66
C SER A 427 9.57 5.34 3.09
N GLU A 428 10.23 4.46 3.85
CA GLU A 428 11.39 3.65 3.45
C GLU A 428 12.57 4.47 2.88
N GLY A 429 12.71 5.72 3.32
CA GLY A 429 13.71 6.66 2.80
C GLY A 429 13.40 7.21 1.40
N THR A 430 12.25 6.88 0.80
CA THR A 430 11.88 7.31 -0.56
C THR A 430 11.46 8.77 -0.66
N LEU A 431 11.14 9.42 0.47
CA LEU A 431 10.70 10.81 0.56
C LEU A 431 11.71 11.77 1.22
N GLY A 432 12.81 11.26 1.78
CA GLY A 432 13.85 12.04 2.46
C GLY A 432 14.64 11.26 3.50
N VAL A 433 15.67 11.90 4.08
CA VAL A 433 16.54 11.34 5.14
C VAL A 433 16.11 11.89 6.49
N ILE A 434 15.72 11.02 7.43
CA ILE A 434 15.33 11.42 8.79
C ILE A 434 16.59 11.83 9.58
N THR A 435 16.58 12.99 10.23
CA THR A 435 17.76 13.58 10.92
C THR A 435 17.55 13.83 12.42
N GLU A 436 16.31 13.95 12.88
CA GLU A 436 15.96 14.13 14.29
C GLU A 436 14.59 13.47 14.56
N VAL A 437 14.46 12.74 15.67
CA VAL A 437 13.25 12.01 16.03
C VAL A 437 12.82 12.40 17.44
N THR A 438 11.58 12.87 17.60
CA THR A 438 10.95 13.04 18.91
C THR A 438 10.08 11.82 19.23
N LEU A 439 10.45 11.04 20.24
CA LEU A 439 9.76 9.82 20.65
C LEU A 439 8.92 10.01 21.92
N ARG A 440 7.83 9.24 22.01
CA ARG A 440 7.09 8.97 23.24
C ARG A 440 7.83 7.92 24.07
N LEU A 441 7.92 8.19 25.37
CA LEU A 441 8.35 7.25 26.39
C LEU A 441 7.15 6.78 27.23
N GLN A 442 7.34 5.69 27.95
CA GLN A 442 6.43 5.11 28.93
C GLN A 442 7.18 4.91 30.25
N LYS A 443 6.47 4.72 31.36
CA LYS A 443 7.08 4.34 32.65
C LYS A 443 7.34 2.83 32.71
N ILE A 444 8.53 2.45 33.17
CA ILE A 444 8.89 1.04 33.40
C ILE A 444 7.87 0.42 34.38
N PRO A 445 7.22 -0.70 34.06
CA PRO A 445 6.22 -1.31 34.94
C PRO A 445 6.82 -1.81 36.25
N GLN A 446 6.10 -1.65 37.36
CA GLN A 446 6.53 -2.13 38.68
C GLN A 446 6.34 -3.66 38.84
N HIS A 447 5.40 -4.25 38.11
CA HIS A 447 5.11 -5.68 38.14
C HIS A 447 4.81 -6.19 36.73
N SER A 448 5.26 -7.41 36.44
CA SER A 448 4.84 -8.18 35.26
C SER A 448 4.75 -9.68 35.58
N VAL A 449 3.74 -10.34 35.03
CA VAL A 449 3.62 -11.80 34.98
C VAL A 449 3.81 -12.24 33.54
N VAL A 450 4.61 -13.28 33.31
CA VAL A 450 4.72 -13.96 32.01
C VAL A 450 4.05 -15.31 32.13
N ALA A 451 3.20 -15.68 31.18
CA ALA A 451 2.57 -17.00 31.12
C ALA A 451 2.90 -17.72 29.80
N MET A 452 2.89 -19.05 29.82
CA MET A 452 3.11 -19.93 28.68
C MET A 452 2.10 -21.08 28.73
N CYS A 453 1.51 -21.45 27.59
CA CYS A 453 0.51 -22.50 27.51
C CYS A 453 0.60 -23.21 26.15
N ASN A 454 0.46 -24.54 26.17
CA ASN A 454 0.57 -25.40 24.99
C ASN A 454 -0.83 -25.77 24.48
N PHE A 455 -0.96 -26.06 23.18
CA PHE A 455 -2.25 -26.32 22.53
C PHE A 455 -2.18 -27.53 21.57
N PRO A 456 -3.29 -28.27 21.37
CA PRO A 456 -3.32 -29.39 20.42
C PRO A 456 -3.17 -28.95 18.96
N THR A 457 -3.67 -27.77 18.60
CA THR A 457 -3.53 -27.20 17.26
C THR A 457 -3.14 -25.71 17.31
N ILE A 458 -2.56 -25.23 16.20
CA ILE A 458 -2.27 -23.81 16.01
C ILE A 458 -3.54 -22.94 15.99
N LYS A 459 -4.70 -23.54 15.68
CA LYS A 459 -5.99 -22.84 15.71
C LYS A 459 -6.47 -22.60 17.13
N ASP A 460 -6.37 -23.60 18.03
CA ASP A 460 -6.75 -23.43 19.45
C ASP A 460 -5.95 -22.26 20.08
N ALA A 461 -4.64 -22.21 19.80
CA ALA A 461 -3.77 -21.11 20.22
C ALA A 461 -4.23 -19.75 19.65
N ALA A 462 -4.51 -19.66 18.35
CA ALA A 462 -5.00 -18.43 17.74
C ALA A 462 -6.39 -18.00 18.29
N ASP A 463 -7.29 -18.96 18.54
CA ASP A 463 -8.61 -18.70 19.12
C ASP A 463 -8.52 -18.13 20.54
N VAL A 464 -7.60 -18.63 21.37
CA VAL A 464 -7.35 -18.09 22.73
C VAL A 464 -6.79 -16.67 22.68
N ALA A 465 -5.89 -16.36 21.74
CA ALA A 465 -5.40 -15.00 21.56
C ALA A 465 -6.56 -14.04 21.19
N ILE A 466 -7.42 -14.44 20.25
CA ILE A 466 -8.63 -13.69 19.87
C ILE A 466 -9.57 -13.52 21.07
N ALA A 467 -9.90 -14.59 21.78
CA ALA A 467 -10.81 -14.58 22.94
C ALA A 467 -10.26 -13.73 24.11
N THR A 468 -8.95 -13.76 24.36
CA THR A 468 -8.26 -12.90 25.33
C THR A 468 -8.47 -11.42 25.02
N MET A 469 -8.24 -11.02 23.76
CA MET A 469 -8.40 -9.64 23.32
C MET A 469 -9.86 -9.18 23.30
N LEU A 470 -10.78 -10.04 22.85
CA LEU A 470 -12.23 -9.75 22.85
C LEU A 470 -12.81 -9.64 24.27
N SER A 471 -12.17 -10.27 25.26
CA SER A 471 -12.51 -10.11 26.68
C SER A 471 -12.09 -8.74 27.26
N GLY A 472 -11.43 -7.87 26.47
CA GLY A 472 -11.00 -6.54 26.90
C GLY A 472 -9.74 -6.51 27.78
N ILE A 473 -9.06 -7.66 27.92
CA ILE A 473 -7.88 -7.84 28.77
C ILE A 473 -6.72 -7.04 28.19
N GLN A 474 -6.17 -6.09 28.95
CA GLN A 474 -5.02 -5.30 28.48
C GLN A 474 -3.72 -6.04 28.75
N VAL A 475 -3.42 -6.96 27.83
CA VAL A 475 -2.14 -7.66 27.65
C VAL A 475 -1.01 -6.67 27.30
N SER A 476 0.23 -7.09 27.57
CA SER A 476 1.46 -6.42 27.10
C SER A 476 2.01 -7.05 25.82
N ARG A 477 1.97 -8.38 25.77
CA ARG A 477 2.43 -9.25 24.67
C ARG A 477 1.48 -10.44 24.57
N VAL A 478 1.22 -10.92 23.36
CA VAL A 478 0.57 -12.22 23.09
C VAL A 478 1.27 -12.81 21.87
N GLU A 479 2.18 -13.74 22.12
CA GLU A 479 3.08 -14.31 21.12
C GLU A 479 2.73 -15.77 20.86
N LEU A 480 2.58 -16.16 19.60
CA LEU A 480 2.37 -17.56 19.19
C LEU A 480 3.65 -18.13 18.57
N LEU A 481 3.93 -19.41 18.85
CA LEU A 481 4.97 -20.21 18.22
C LEU A 481 4.33 -21.54 17.77
N ASP A 482 4.63 -22.03 16.56
CA ASP A 482 4.26 -23.40 16.18
C ASP A 482 5.25 -24.45 16.71
N GLU A 483 4.89 -25.72 16.62
CA GLU A 483 5.73 -26.83 17.11
C GLU A 483 7.09 -26.90 16.38
N VAL A 484 7.15 -26.51 15.10
CA VAL A 484 8.42 -26.40 14.36
C VAL A 484 9.29 -25.30 14.93
N GLN A 485 8.71 -24.15 15.28
CA GLN A 485 9.43 -23.06 15.93
C GLN A 485 9.92 -23.44 17.34
N VAL A 486 9.14 -24.20 18.11
CA VAL A 486 9.56 -24.69 19.43
C VAL A 486 10.66 -25.75 19.31
N ARG A 487 10.61 -26.61 18.28
CA ARG A 487 11.71 -27.54 17.94
C ARG A 487 13.00 -26.81 17.58
N ALA A 488 12.92 -25.75 16.78
CA ALA A 488 14.06 -24.89 16.44
C ALA A 488 14.71 -24.30 17.72
N ILE A 489 13.88 -23.80 18.63
CA ILE A 489 14.28 -23.30 19.96
C ILE A 489 14.94 -24.40 20.81
N ASN A 490 14.38 -25.61 20.84
CA ASN A 490 14.96 -26.75 21.56
C ASN A 490 16.38 -27.06 21.07
N LEU A 491 16.56 -27.15 19.75
CA LEU A 491 17.84 -27.42 19.11
C LEU A 491 18.88 -26.32 19.40
N ALA A 492 18.53 -25.06 19.18
CA ALA A 492 19.45 -23.93 19.31
C ALA A 492 19.90 -23.68 20.76
N ASN A 493 18.98 -23.80 21.72
CA ASN A 493 19.20 -23.42 23.13
C ASN A 493 19.37 -24.62 24.09
N GLY A 494 19.50 -25.84 23.56
CA GLY A 494 19.63 -27.08 24.37
C GLY A 494 18.43 -27.33 25.29
N LYS A 495 17.22 -26.92 24.85
CA LYS A 495 15.99 -27.03 25.64
C LYS A 495 15.23 -28.32 25.31
N ASN A 496 14.27 -28.63 26.18
CA ASN A 496 13.35 -29.76 26.07
C ASN A 496 11.94 -29.25 26.41
N LEU A 497 11.49 -28.23 25.69
CA LEU A 497 10.10 -27.75 25.71
C LEU A 497 9.23 -28.75 24.93
N PRO A 498 7.94 -28.90 25.26
CA PRO A 498 7.00 -29.67 24.45
C PRO A 498 6.90 -29.09 23.03
N GLU A 499 7.14 -29.90 22.00
CA GLU A 499 7.02 -29.48 20.60
C GLU A 499 5.54 -29.50 20.19
N ALA A 500 4.85 -28.44 20.59
CA ALA A 500 3.43 -28.18 20.35
C ALA A 500 3.19 -26.68 20.09
N PRO A 501 2.13 -26.30 19.36
CA PRO A 501 1.68 -24.92 19.27
C PRO A 501 1.56 -24.27 20.65
N THR A 502 2.20 -23.12 20.82
CA THR A 502 2.43 -22.48 22.12
C THR A 502 2.02 -21.02 22.08
N LEU A 503 1.34 -20.54 23.12
CA LEU A 503 1.19 -19.12 23.40
C LEU A 503 2.09 -18.67 24.55
N MET A 504 2.58 -17.44 24.46
CA MET A 504 3.25 -16.72 25.53
C MET A 504 2.57 -15.37 25.75
N PHE A 505 2.21 -15.08 26.99
CA PHE A 505 1.55 -13.83 27.41
C PHE A 505 2.46 -13.01 28.31
N GLU A 506 2.31 -11.69 28.30
CA GLU A 506 2.75 -10.84 29.42
C GLU A 506 1.62 -9.93 29.89
N PHE A 507 1.48 -9.81 31.21
CA PHE A 507 0.55 -8.90 31.89
C PHE A 507 1.35 -7.93 32.76
N ILE A 508 1.31 -6.63 32.46
CA ILE A 508 1.94 -5.58 33.28
C ILE A 508 0.88 -4.79 34.06
N GLY A 509 1.22 -4.33 35.27
CA GLY A 509 0.36 -3.45 36.05
C GLY A 509 0.72 -3.44 37.53
N THR A 510 -0.30 -3.52 38.39
CA THR A 510 -0.12 -3.91 39.79
C THR A 510 -0.05 -5.44 39.89
N GLU A 511 0.44 -5.95 41.02
CA GLU A 511 0.43 -7.39 41.35
C GLU A 511 -0.99 -7.99 41.21
N ALA A 512 -1.97 -7.37 41.87
CA ALA A 512 -3.37 -7.79 41.85
C ALA A 512 -3.96 -7.83 40.43
N TYR A 513 -3.75 -6.77 39.62
CA TYR A 513 -4.23 -6.74 38.23
C TYR A 513 -3.56 -7.84 37.39
N SER A 514 -2.23 -7.94 37.45
CA SER A 514 -1.48 -8.92 36.64
C SER A 514 -1.93 -10.35 36.95
N ARG A 515 -2.15 -10.66 38.24
CA ARG A 515 -2.63 -11.96 38.73
C ARG A 515 -4.07 -12.24 38.33
N GLU A 516 -4.96 -11.26 38.45
CA GLU A 516 -6.36 -11.38 38.00
C GLU A 516 -6.45 -11.69 36.50
N GLN A 517 -5.75 -10.92 35.66
CA GLN A 517 -5.76 -11.16 34.21
C GLN A 517 -5.15 -12.52 33.85
N THR A 518 -4.09 -12.94 34.55
CA THR A 518 -3.49 -14.28 34.36
C THR A 518 -4.48 -15.40 34.64
N LEU A 519 -5.30 -15.28 35.70
CA LEU A 519 -6.33 -16.28 36.04
C LEU A 519 -7.49 -16.29 35.02
N ILE A 520 -7.88 -15.13 34.48
CA ILE A 520 -8.91 -15.05 33.43
C ILE A 520 -8.40 -15.71 32.14
N VAL A 521 -7.16 -15.40 31.71
CA VAL A 521 -6.57 -16.02 30.51
C VAL A 521 -6.30 -17.52 30.72
N GLN A 522 -5.94 -17.96 31.92
CA GLN A 522 -5.84 -19.39 32.25
C GLN A 522 -7.18 -20.12 32.04
N LYS A 523 -8.31 -19.49 32.44
CA LYS A 523 -9.65 -20.04 32.20
C LYS A 523 -10.00 -20.06 30.70
N ILE A 524 -9.71 -19.00 29.96
CA ILE A 524 -9.93 -18.95 28.49
C ILE A 524 -9.11 -20.05 27.79
N ALA A 525 -7.84 -20.25 28.18
CA ALA A 525 -7.01 -21.32 27.64
C ALA A 525 -7.60 -22.72 27.92
N GLN A 526 -8.10 -22.97 29.13
CA GLN A 526 -8.77 -24.23 29.49
C GLN A 526 -10.06 -24.47 28.68
N GLU A 527 -10.81 -23.41 28.36
CA GLU A 527 -12.02 -23.48 27.53
C GLU A 527 -11.71 -23.79 26.04
N HIS A 528 -10.44 -23.68 25.63
CA HIS A 528 -9.91 -23.94 24.29
C HIS A 528 -8.77 -24.98 24.31
N ASN A 529 -8.94 -26.07 25.07
CA ASN A 529 -8.04 -27.24 25.08
C ASN A 529 -6.59 -27.00 25.53
N GLY A 530 -6.25 -25.83 26.08
CA GLY A 530 -4.89 -25.47 26.48
C GLY A 530 -4.35 -26.29 27.66
N SER A 531 -3.14 -26.83 27.52
CA SER A 531 -2.43 -27.60 28.55
C SER A 531 -1.24 -26.82 29.14
N ASP A 532 -0.72 -27.34 30.26
CA ASP A 532 0.56 -26.92 30.86
C ASP A 532 0.69 -25.41 31.08
N PHE A 533 -0.38 -24.74 31.51
CA PHE A 533 -0.37 -23.30 31.76
C PHE A 533 0.59 -22.96 32.92
N VAL A 534 1.82 -22.58 32.58
CA VAL A 534 2.86 -22.12 33.52
C VAL A 534 2.88 -20.59 33.54
N PHE A 535 3.20 -20.01 34.69
CA PHE A 535 3.48 -18.58 34.81
C PHE A 535 4.71 -18.30 35.68
N ALA A 536 5.36 -17.19 35.39
CA ALA A 536 6.57 -16.72 36.06
C ALA A 536 6.39 -15.27 36.52
N GLU A 537 6.63 -15.04 37.80
CA GLU A 537 6.75 -13.71 38.43
C GLU A 537 8.24 -13.35 38.69
N ASP A 538 9.09 -14.37 38.89
CA ASP A 538 10.54 -14.24 39.12
C ASP A 538 11.26 -13.56 37.92
N PRO A 539 12.12 -12.54 38.15
CA PRO A 539 12.79 -11.82 37.07
C PRO A 539 13.63 -12.69 36.12
N GLU A 540 14.40 -13.65 36.64
CA GLU A 540 15.27 -14.48 35.80
C GLU A 540 14.48 -15.54 35.04
N ALA A 541 13.43 -16.11 35.64
CA ALA A 541 12.50 -17.00 34.92
C ALA A 541 11.77 -16.27 33.78
N LYS A 542 11.27 -15.05 34.01
CA LYS A 542 10.64 -14.22 32.96
C LYS A 542 11.62 -13.85 31.84
N LYS A 543 12.87 -13.54 32.20
CA LYS A 543 13.96 -13.18 31.27
C LYS A 543 14.36 -14.37 30.40
N GLU A 544 14.44 -15.59 30.95
CA GLU A 544 14.72 -16.80 30.18
C GLU A 544 13.58 -17.16 29.22
N LEU A 545 12.32 -17.02 29.65
CA LEU A 545 11.16 -17.16 28.74
C LEU A 545 11.21 -16.14 27.60
N TRP A 546 11.42 -14.85 27.88
CA TRP A 546 11.51 -13.84 26.81
C TRP A 546 12.76 -13.96 25.93
N LYS A 547 13.87 -14.46 26.46
CA LYS A 547 15.08 -14.80 25.68
C LYS A 547 14.73 -15.79 24.57
N ILE A 548 14.04 -16.89 24.92
CA ILE A 548 13.60 -17.92 23.99
C ILE A 548 12.78 -17.34 22.82
N ARG A 549 11.79 -16.48 23.10
CA ARG A 549 10.98 -15.83 22.04
C ARG A 549 11.80 -14.83 21.19
N LYS A 550 12.74 -14.11 21.79
CA LYS A 550 13.61 -13.14 21.09
C LYS A 550 14.65 -13.80 20.18
N GLU A 551 15.07 -15.01 20.52
CA GLU A 551 16.03 -15.80 19.73
C GLU A 551 15.37 -16.68 18.65
N ALA A 552 14.03 -16.76 18.61
CA ALA A 552 13.27 -17.64 17.71
C ALA A 552 13.69 -17.58 16.22
N LEU A 553 13.97 -16.39 15.68
CA LEU A 553 14.46 -16.23 14.31
C LEU A 553 15.86 -16.86 14.13
N TRP A 554 16.79 -16.59 15.04
CA TRP A 554 18.14 -17.17 15.00
C TRP A 554 18.12 -18.69 15.21
N ALA A 555 17.19 -19.18 16.03
CA ALA A 555 16.96 -20.60 16.24
C ALA A 555 16.52 -21.34 14.96
N CYS A 556 15.87 -20.67 14.00
CA CYS A 556 15.52 -21.27 12.71
C CYS A 556 16.77 -21.68 11.93
N PHE A 557 17.77 -20.80 11.85
CA PHE A 557 19.05 -21.08 11.16
C PHE A 557 19.87 -22.19 11.84
N ALA A 558 19.59 -22.51 13.11
CA ALA A 558 20.21 -23.67 13.78
C ALA A 558 19.67 -25.02 13.28
N MET A 559 18.50 -25.06 12.63
CA MET A 559 17.98 -26.28 12.01
C MET A 559 18.72 -26.64 10.72
N GLU A 560 19.00 -25.65 9.85
CA GLU A 560 19.69 -25.84 8.57
C GLU A 560 20.77 -24.76 8.36
N PRO A 561 21.97 -24.90 8.95
CA PRO A 561 22.99 -23.84 8.97
C PRO A 561 23.56 -23.39 7.61
N ASN A 562 23.25 -24.09 6.52
CA ASN A 562 23.70 -23.79 5.16
C ASN A 562 22.61 -23.16 4.27
N PHE A 563 21.38 -22.98 4.77
CA PHE A 563 20.23 -22.55 3.98
C PHE A 563 20.05 -21.03 4.02
N GLU A 564 19.45 -20.47 2.97
CA GLU A 564 18.89 -19.12 3.00
C GLU A 564 17.45 -19.17 3.56
N ALA A 565 16.99 -18.05 4.12
CA ALA A 565 15.66 -17.94 4.70
C ALA A 565 14.82 -16.89 3.95
N MET A 566 13.62 -17.29 3.52
CA MET A 566 12.55 -16.36 3.20
C MET A 566 11.78 -16.05 4.48
N ILE A 567 12.17 -14.96 5.13
CA ILE A 567 11.44 -14.39 6.26
C ILE A 567 10.35 -13.48 5.68
N THR A 568 9.09 -13.69 6.04
CA THR A 568 8.00 -12.82 5.59
C THR A 568 6.86 -12.75 6.61
N ASP A 569 6.06 -11.69 6.52
CA ASP A 569 4.98 -11.31 7.43
C ASP A 569 3.68 -10.98 6.69
N VAL A 570 2.55 -11.22 7.33
CA VAL A 570 1.23 -10.67 6.94
C VAL A 570 0.44 -10.28 8.18
N CYS A 571 -0.56 -9.42 8.03
CA CYS A 571 -1.46 -9.05 9.13
C CYS A 571 -2.91 -9.02 8.63
N VAL A 572 -3.85 -9.43 9.48
CA VAL A 572 -5.29 -9.46 9.21
C VAL A 572 -6.08 -8.85 10.37
N PRO A 573 -7.34 -8.41 10.14
CA PRO A 573 -8.28 -8.16 11.23
C PRO A 573 -8.30 -9.35 12.20
N LEU A 574 -8.12 -9.11 13.50
CA LEU A 574 -7.84 -10.14 14.50
C LEU A 574 -8.81 -11.34 14.46
N SER A 575 -10.09 -11.11 14.16
CA SER A 575 -11.11 -12.17 13.99
C SER A 575 -10.84 -13.17 12.86
N ARG A 576 -9.87 -12.90 11.98
CA ARG A 576 -9.44 -13.76 10.87
C ARG A 576 -8.08 -14.44 11.10
N LEU A 577 -7.40 -14.14 12.21
CA LEU A 577 -6.07 -14.67 12.51
C LEU A 577 -6.05 -16.20 12.52
N ALA A 578 -7.03 -16.82 13.21
CA ALA A 578 -7.14 -18.28 13.29
C ALA A 578 -7.44 -18.93 11.93
N ASP A 579 -8.31 -18.34 11.10
CA ASP A 579 -8.58 -18.80 9.73
C ASP A 579 -7.29 -18.82 8.89
N LEU A 580 -6.56 -17.70 8.91
CA LEU A 580 -5.41 -17.49 8.05
C LEU A 580 -4.20 -18.31 8.49
N ILE A 581 -3.89 -18.36 9.78
CA ILE A 581 -2.80 -19.19 10.31
C ILE A 581 -3.10 -20.68 10.04
N SER A 582 -4.33 -21.15 10.25
CA SER A 582 -4.68 -22.56 9.98
C SER A 582 -4.51 -22.93 8.51
N ARG A 583 -4.96 -22.08 7.58
CA ARG A 583 -4.79 -22.28 6.13
C ARG A 583 -3.32 -22.20 5.70
N SER A 584 -2.57 -21.27 6.28
CA SER A 584 -1.14 -21.12 5.96
C SER A 584 -0.36 -22.33 6.45
N LYS A 585 -0.59 -22.76 7.69
CA LYS A 585 0.02 -23.97 8.28
C LYS A 585 -0.25 -25.22 7.44
N GLN A 586 -1.48 -25.41 6.94
CA GLN A 586 -1.81 -26.52 6.03
C GLN A 586 -0.99 -26.52 4.72
N GLU A 587 -0.73 -25.36 4.11
CA GLU A 587 0.12 -25.25 2.91
C GLU A 587 1.61 -25.42 3.24
N LEU A 588 2.08 -24.90 4.37
CA LEU A 588 3.46 -25.02 4.84
C LEU A 588 3.80 -26.48 5.19
N ASP A 589 2.94 -27.17 5.92
CA ASP A 589 3.11 -28.59 6.30
C ASP A 589 2.93 -29.56 5.11
N SER A 590 2.29 -29.10 4.03
CA SER A 590 2.21 -29.84 2.76
C SER A 590 3.44 -29.63 1.88
N SER A 591 4.34 -28.71 2.25
CA SER A 591 5.58 -28.42 1.52
C SER A 591 6.73 -29.32 1.97
N SER A 592 7.76 -29.46 1.13
CA SER A 592 8.99 -30.17 1.48
C SER A 592 10.02 -29.29 2.20
N LEU A 593 9.69 -28.04 2.51
CA LEU A 593 10.58 -27.04 3.10
C LEU A 593 10.39 -26.94 4.61
N VAL A 594 11.48 -26.67 5.34
CA VAL A 594 11.40 -26.40 6.78
C VAL A 594 10.81 -25.00 6.98
N CYS A 595 9.56 -24.95 7.43
CA CYS A 595 8.79 -23.74 7.66
C CYS A 595 8.48 -23.60 9.16
N THR A 596 8.72 -22.43 9.75
CA THR A 596 8.24 -22.09 11.11
C THR A 596 7.16 -21.01 11.07
N VAL A 597 6.33 -20.95 12.11
CA VAL A 597 5.34 -19.88 12.31
C VAL A 597 5.57 -19.19 13.67
N ILE A 598 5.62 -17.87 13.63
CA ILE A 598 5.65 -16.98 14.81
C ILE A 598 4.53 -15.95 14.64
N ALA A 599 3.78 -15.57 15.67
CA ALA A 599 2.81 -14.48 15.56
C ALA A 599 2.82 -13.49 16.73
N HIS A 600 2.63 -12.20 16.41
CA HIS A 600 2.09 -11.19 17.31
C HIS A 600 0.56 -11.37 17.37
N ALA A 601 0.14 -12.49 17.96
CA ALA A 601 -1.24 -12.97 17.93
C ALA A 601 -2.25 -12.03 18.63
N GLY A 602 -1.77 -11.06 19.42
CA GLY A 602 -2.61 -10.04 20.05
C GLY A 602 -3.11 -8.93 19.12
N ASP A 603 -2.44 -8.68 17.99
CA ASP A 603 -2.84 -7.63 17.02
C ASP A 603 -3.12 -8.14 15.60
N GLY A 604 -2.86 -9.43 15.33
CA GLY A 604 -3.26 -10.10 14.08
C GLY A 604 -2.13 -10.26 13.07
N ASN A 605 -0.90 -9.88 13.40
CA ASN A 605 0.27 -10.08 12.57
C ASN A 605 0.93 -11.45 12.84
N PHE A 606 1.22 -12.21 11.78
CA PHE A 606 2.12 -13.37 11.88
C PHE A 606 3.20 -13.37 10.82
N HIS A 607 4.25 -14.14 11.12
CA HIS A 607 5.48 -14.29 10.37
C HIS A 607 5.73 -15.76 10.08
N THR A 608 6.44 -16.02 8.98
CA THR A 608 6.98 -17.33 8.65
C THR A 608 8.44 -17.23 8.28
N VAL A 609 9.23 -18.20 8.72
CA VAL A 609 10.59 -18.41 8.24
C VAL A 609 10.59 -19.67 7.40
N VAL A 610 10.74 -19.54 6.08
CA VAL A 610 10.83 -20.67 5.14
C VAL A 610 12.29 -20.84 4.74
N LEU A 611 12.90 -21.96 5.15
CA LEU A 611 14.30 -22.28 4.87
C LEU A 611 14.41 -23.03 3.53
N PHE A 612 15.40 -22.65 2.71
CA PHE A 612 15.69 -23.30 1.43
C PHE A 612 17.19 -23.33 1.13
N ASP A 613 17.67 -24.38 0.46
CA ASP A 613 19.03 -24.42 -0.09
C ASP A 613 19.16 -23.40 -1.24
N PRO A 614 20.02 -22.37 -1.13
CA PRO A 614 20.17 -21.35 -2.17
C PRO A 614 20.74 -21.89 -3.50
N ASN A 615 21.22 -23.13 -3.53
CA ASN A 615 21.64 -23.83 -4.74
C ASN A 615 20.49 -24.56 -5.45
N GLN A 616 19.34 -24.75 -4.78
CA GLN A 616 18.17 -25.48 -5.30
C GLN A 616 17.03 -24.54 -5.69
N GLU A 617 17.04 -24.15 -6.96
CA GLU A 617 16.08 -23.21 -7.57
C GLU A 617 14.61 -23.59 -7.35
N GLU A 618 14.25 -24.88 -7.32
CA GLU A 618 12.86 -25.30 -7.06
C GLU A 618 12.43 -25.12 -5.60
N GLN A 619 13.33 -25.31 -4.62
CA GLN A 619 13.02 -24.98 -3.21
C GLN A 619 12.75 -23.48 -3.05
N ARG A 620 13.56 -22.66 -3.72
CA ARG A 620 13.44 -21.21 -3.71
C ARG A 620 12.12 -20.72 -4.33
N LYS A 621 11.67 -21.35 -5.43
CA LYS A 621 10.35 -21.11 -6.04
C LYS A 621 9.19 -21.56 -5.15
N GLU A 622 9.34 -22.67 -4.42
CA GLU A 622 8.32 -23.14 -3.49
C GLU A 622 8.16 -22.18 -2.29
N ALA A 623 9.26 -21.65 -1.75
CA ALA A 623 9.21 -20.58 -0.76
C ALA A 623 8.48 -19.32 -1.29
N GLU A 624 8.69 -18.96 -2.56
CA GLU A 624 7.94 -17.88 -3.22
C GLU A 624 6.46 -18.19 -3.40
N ARG A 625 6.09 -19.44 -3.73
CA ARG A 625 4.69 -19.89 -3.83
C ARG A 625 3.99 -19.76 -2.49
N LEU A 626 4.63 -20.21 -1.40
CA LEU A 626 4.10 -20.13 -0.04
C LEU A 626 3.89 -18.67 0.40
N ASN A 627 4.90 -17.81 0.23
CA ASN A 627 4.79 -16.36 0.48
C ASN A 627 3.64 -15.73 -0.32
N HIS A 628 3.57 -16.02 -1.63
CA HIS A 628 2.51 -15.52 -2.51
C HIS A 628 1.11 -16.01 -2.08
N PHE A 629 0.97 -17.27 -1.66
CA PHE A 629 -0.27 -17.79 -1.10
C PHE A 629 -0.68 -17.02 0.16
N MET A 630 0.22 -16.89 1.14
CA MET A 630 -0.08 -16.25 2.42
C MET A 630 -0.45 -14.78 2.27
N VAL A 631 0.28 -14.04 1.43
CA VAL A 631 -0.04 -12.64 1.10
C VAL A 631 -1.39 -12.53 0.40
N HIS A 632 -1.66 -13.36 -0.62
CA HIS A 632 -2.95 -13.27 -1.31
C HIS A 632 -4.12 -13.64 -0.39
N ALA A 633 -3.96 -14.68 0.43
CA ALA A 633 -4.95 -15.10 1.43
C ALA A 633 -5.20 -14.04 2.51
N ALA A 634 -4.17 -13.34 2.98
CA ALA A 634 -4.33 -12.21 3.90
C ALA A 634 -5.13 -11.07 3.27
N LEU A 635 -4.80 -10.70 2.04
CA LEU A 635 -5.51 -9.65 1.29
C LEU A 635 -6.96 -10.04 0.98
N ASP A 636 -7.26 -11.33 0.76
CA ASP A 636 -8.63 -11.85 0.61
C ASP A 636 -9.40 -11.95 1.95
N MET A 637 -8.77 -11.60 3.08
CA MET A 637 -9.38 -11.47 4.41
C MET A 637 -9.37 -10.03 4.94
N GLU A 638 -9.26 -9.03 4.06
CA GLU A 638 -9.15 -7.59 4.39
C GLU A 638 -7.89 -7.24 5.23
N GLY A 639 -6.85 -8.07 5.13
CA GLY A 639 -5.53 -7.82 5.70
C GLY A 639 -4.59 -7.01 4.81
N THR A 640 -3.29 -7.12 5.09
CA THR A 640 -2.19 -6.44 4.41
C THR A 640 -1.07 -7.42 4.06
N CYS A 641 -0.32 -7.11 3.00
CA CYS A 641 0.84 -7.88 2.56
C CYS A 641 2.05 -7.77 3.50
N THR A 642 2.06 -6.84 4.45
CA THR A 642 3.11 -6.69 5.48
C THR A 642 2.51 -6.10 6.76
N GLY A 643 2.76 -6.75 7.89
CA GLY A 643 2.39 -6.21 9.21
C GLY A 643 3.39 -5.17 9.71
N GLU A 644 4.70 -5.42 9.53
CA GLU A 644 5.74 -4.54 10.06
C GLU A 644 7.06 -4.45 9.28
N HIS A 645 7.36 -5.40 8.38
CA HIS A 645 8.66 -5.42 7.70
C HIS A 645 8.82 -4.32 6.64
N GLY A 646 7.72 -3.82 6.07
CA GLY A 646 7.70 -2.83 4.98
C GLY A 646 7.48 -3.47 3.61
N VAL A 647 7.54 -2.65 2.56
CA VAL A 647 7.29 -3.07 1.17
C VAL A 647 8.61 -3.34 0.43
N GLY A 648 9.60 -2.48 0.65
CA GLY A 648 10.95 -2.56 0.10
C GLY A 648 10.95 -2.78 -1.41
N THR A 649 11.65 -3.84 -1.83
CA THR A 649 11.66 -4.33 -3.21
C THR A 649 10.76 -5.55 -3.40
N GLY A 650 10.63 -6.44 -2.40
CA GLY A 650 9.98 -7.74 -2.53
C GLY A 650 8.45 -7.69 -2.65
N LYS A 651 7.81 -6.79 -1.90
CA LYS A 651 6.35 -6.74 -1.75
C LYS A 651 5.63 -5.70 -2.60
N MET A 652 6.36 -4.85 -3.34
CA MET A 652 5.78 -3.84 -4.24
C MET A 652 4.69 -4.41 -5.16
N LYS A 653 4.89 -5.65 -5.65
CA LYS A 653 3.96 -6.37 -6.54
C LYS A 653 2.56 -6.59 -5.96
N TYR A 654 2.38 -6.56 -4.65
CA TYR A 654 1.10 -6.81 -3.97
C TYR A 654 0.28 -5.54 -3.71
N LEU A 655 0.90 -4.35 -3.69
CA LEU A 655 0.22 -3.10 -3.30
C LEU A 655 -0.95 -2.72 -4.22
N GLU A 656 -0.96 -3.15 -5.49
CA GLU A 656 -2.12 -2.90 -6.37
C GLU A 656 -3.37 -3.68 -5.91
N LYS A 657 -3.21 -4.88 -5.35
CA LYS A 657 -4.32 -5.64 -4.74
C LYS A 657 -4.74 -5.01 -3.40
N GLU A 658 -3.80 -4.54 -2.60
CA GLU A 658 -4.06 -4.03 -1.25
C GLU A 658 -4.71 -2.63 -1.22
N VAL A 659 -4.05 -1.62 -1.79
CA VAL A 659 -4.49 -0.21 -1.69
C VAL A 659 -5.08 0.34 -2.99
N GLY A 660 -4.98 -0.41 -4.08
CA GLY A 660 -5.53 -0.05 -5.37
C GLY A 660 -4.75 1.00 -6.16
N MET A 661 -5.00 0.99 -7.47
CA MET A 661 -4.32 1.83 -8.47
C MET A 661 -4.34 3.34 -8.18
N GLU A 662 -5.42 3.89 -7.61
CA GLU A 662 -5.49 5.34 -7.32
C GLU A 662 -4.68 5.76 -6.09
N ALA A 663 -4.49 4.86 -5.11
CA ALA A 663 -3.56 5.08 -4.01
C ALA A 663 -2.10 5.06 -4.51
N LEU A 664 -1.74 4.07 -5.34
CA LEU A 664 -0.42 3.99 -5.98
C LEU A 664 -0.11 5.23 -6.82
N LYS A 665 -1.05 5.70 -7.65
CA LYS A 665 -0.92 6.96 -8.40
C LYS A 665 -0.73 8.17 -7.47
N THR A 666 -1.37 8.17 -6.30
CA THR A 666 -1.27 9.27 -5.33
C THR A 666 0.07 9.25 -4.61
N MET A 667 0.55 8.08 -4.18
CA MET A 667 1.93 7.91 -3.68
C MET A 667 2.96 8.36 -4.72
N LYS A 668 2.82 7.96 -5.99
CA LYS A 668 3.72 8.40 -7.07
C LYS A 668 3.70 9.92 -7.29
N ARG A 669 2.56 10.59 -7.10
CA ARG A 669 2.46 12.06 -7.15
C ARG A 669 3.18 12.73 -5.97
N ILE A 670 3.06 12.17 -4.75
CA ILE A 670 3.76 12.69 -3.57
C ILE A 670 5.28 12.52 -3.74
N LYS A 671 5.73 11.32 -4.13
CA LYS A 671 7.13 11.03 -4.48
C LYS A 671 7.67 12.02 -5.50
N ALA A 672 7.00 12.20 -6.64
CA ALA A 672 7.44 13.15 -7.68
C ALA A 672 7.37 14.64 -7.28
N ALA A 673 6.67 14.99 -6.20
CA ALA A 673 6.60 16.35 -5.69
C ALA A 673 7.70 16.64 -4.64
N LEU A 674 8.07 15.66 -3.82
CA LEU A 674 9.14 15.77 -2.81
C LEU A 674 10.52 15.41 -3.36
N ASP A 675 10.57 14.59 -4.41
CA ASP A 675 11.76 14.18 -5.14
C ASP A 675 11.50 14.15 -6.66
N PRO A 676 11.67 15.30 -7.35
CA PRO A 676 11.45 15.41 -8.79
C PRO A 676 12.59 14.85 -9.66
N ASN A 677 13.71 14.41 -9.06
CA ASN A 677 14.82 13.79 -9.79
C ASN A 677 14.91 12.25 -9.58
N ASP A 678 14.06 11.69 -8.72
CA ASP A 678 14.01 10.26 -8.34
C ASP A 678 15.34 9.74 -7.76
N ILE A 679 15.96 10.54 -6.87
CA ILE A 679 17.21 10.19 -6.19
C ILE A 679 17.01 9.48 -4.85
N MET A 680 15.89 9.71 -4.15
CA MET A 680 15.66 9.18 -2.79
C MET A 680 15.18 7.73 -2.84
N ASN A 681 16.07 6.81 -2.45
CA ASN A 681 15.89 5.36 -2.44
C ASN A 681 15.08 4.80 -3.64
N PRO A 682 15.50 5.03 -4.90
CA PRO A 682 14.72 4.68 -6.07
C PRO A 682 14.54 3.18 -6.24
N GLY A 683 13.38 2.81 -6.81
CA GLY A 683 12.99 1.42 -7.09
C GLY A 683 12.44 0.64 -5.88
N LYS A 684 12.07 1.30 -4.78
CA LYS A 684 11.44 0.71 -3.58
C LYS A 684 10.06 1.32 -3.34
N LEU A 685 9.24 0.62 -2.55
CA LEU A 685 7.89 0.97 -2.08
C LEU A 685 6.86 1.15 -3.21
N ILE A 686 7.09 2.08 -4.13
CA ILE A 686 6.16 2.41 -5.23
C ILE A 686 6.52 1.56 -6.45
N PRO A 687 5.61 0.71 -6.97
CA PRO A 687 5.86 -0.09 -8.15
C PRO A 687 6.29 0.76 -9.36
N PRO A 688 7.25 0.29 -10.18
CA PRO A 688 7.73 1.03 -11.35
C PRO A 688 6.70 1.03 -12.49
N HIS A 689 5.64 1.85 -12.35
CA HIS A 689 4.72 2.18 -13.44
C HIS A 689 5.51 2.63 -14.67
N GLU A 690 5.39 1.91 -15.78
CA GLU A 690 6.32 2.03 -16.92
C GLU A 690 6.16 3.33 -17.75
N SER A 691 5.34 4.26 -17.28
CA SER A 691 5.34 5.66 -17.71
C SER A 691 6.71 6.36 -17.63
N SER A 692 7.69 5.79 -16.90
CA SER A 692 9.01 6.42 -16.70
C SER A 692 9.92 6.42 -17.94
N LYS A 693 9.84 5.41 -18.82
CA LYS A 693 10.77 5.23 -19.96
C LYS A 693 10.70 6.33 -21.04
N TYR A 694 9.76 7.26 -20.96
CA TYR A 694 9.47 8.26 -22.00
C TYR A 694 9.68 9.74 -21.59
N LEU A 695 10.28 10.03 -20.42
CA LEU A 695 10.37 11.41 -19.89
C LEU A 695 11.77 11.90 -19.48
N ALA A 696 12.84 11.13 -19.72
CA ALA A 696 14.16 11.36 -19.09
C ALA A 696 15.26 12.01 -19.97
N THR A 697 14.91 12.93 -20.88
CA THR A 697 15.85 13.82 -21.61
C THR A 697 15.17 15.15 -21.92
N ALA A 698 15.73 16.36 -21.74
CA ALA A 698 17.07 16.79 -21.31
C ALA A 698 16.94 18.17 -20.57
N PRO A 699 17.99 18.75 -19.93
CA PRO A 699 17.83 19.90 -19.03
C PRO A 699 17.71 21.26 -19.73
N PHE A 700 17.22 22.26 -18.99
CA PHE A 700 16.99 23.63 -19.44
C PHE A 700 18.25 24.51 -19.24
N SER A 701 18.89 24.95 -20.32
CA SER A 701 19.84 26.07 -20.34
C SER A 701 19.72 26.85 -21.67
N GLY A 702 20.20 28.10 -21.72
CA GLY A 702 19.63 29.11 -22.62
C GLY A 702 20.42 29.49 -23.89
N ARG A 703 19.69 29.97 -24.91
CA ARG A 703 20.11 30.85 -26.04
C ARG A 703 21.32 30.36 -26.87
N ARG A 704 21.17 29.87 -28.11
CA ARG A 704 20.76 30.62 -29.33
C ARG A 704 20.95 29.69 -30.57
N THR A 705 20.16 29.88 -31.63
CA THR A 705 20.44 29.61 -33.09
C THR A 705 21.32 28.40 -33.51
N LEU A 706 20.94 27.53 -34.45
CA LEU A 706 20.10 27.72 -35.66
C LEU A 706 19.35 26.43 -36.09
N THR A 707 18.54 26.59 -37.14
CA THR A 707 17.79 25.60 -37.95
C THR A 707 18.52 24.27 -38.26
N SER A 708 17.86 23.12 -38.48
CA SER A 708 16.56 22.92 -39.16
C SER A 708 15.87 21.55 -38.92
N GLN A 709 14.64 21.41 -39.45
CA GLN A 709 13.90 20.19 -39.83
C GLN A 709 13.18 19.29 -38.78
N TRP A 710 12.03 18.76 -39.23
CA TRP A 710 11.12 17.72 -38.70
C TRP A 710 10.82 17.63 -37.19
N LYS A 711 9.81 18.41 -36.75
CA LYS A 711 9.10 18.18 -35.47
C LYS A 711 7.83 17.35 -35.67
N PHE A 712 7.72 16.20 -35.01
CA PHE A 712 6.40 15.67 -34.62
C PHE A 712 5.81 16.57 -33.53
N LYS A 713 4.55 17.00 -33.67
CA LYS A 713 3.85 17.79 -32.65
C LYS A 713 3.36 16.87 -31.52
N THR A 714 4.06 16.89 -30.39
CA THR A 714 3.60 16.25 -29.14
C THR A 714 2.43 17.05 -28.55
N THR A 715 1.19 16.57 -28.76
CA THR A 715 0.00 17.13 -28.13
C THR A 715 -0.17 16.61 -26.70
N ALA A 716 -0.51 17.51 -25.77
CA ALA A 716 -0.74 17.18 -24.36
C ALA A 716 -1.89 16.14 -24.17
N PRO A 717 -1.85 15.32 -23.10
CA PRO A 717 -2.77 14.18 -22.96
C PRO A 717 -4.26 14.56 -22.94
N PRO A 718 -5.16 13.67 -23.41
CA PRO A 718 -6.61 13.91 -23.46
C PRO A 718 -7.25 14.13 -22.09
N SER A 719 -8.44 14.73 -22.08
CA SER A 719 -9.29 14.79 -20.89
C SER A 719 -10.32 13.64 -20.88
N GLY A 720 -10.74 13.23 -19.68
CA GLY A 720 -11.83 12.26 -19.49
C GLY A 720 -12.81 12.67 -18.39
N LYS A 721 -14.11 12.53 -18.66
CA LYS A 721 -15.23 12.89 -17.76
C LYS A 721 -16.08 11.65 -17.50
N THR A 722 -16.45 11.37 -16.25
CA THR A 722 -17.51 10.38 -15.94
C THR A 722 -18.86 11.05 -16.10
N VAL A 723 -19.82 10.38 -16.74
CA VAL A 723 -21.19 10.87 -16.93
C VAL A 723 -22.17 9.77 -16.53
N TYR A 724 -23.23 10.15 -15.80
CA TYR A 724 -24.22 9.23 -15.26
C TYR A 724 -25.39 9.08 -16.23
N SER A 725 -25.57 7.89 -16.81
CA SER A 725 -26.57 7.62 -17.85
C SER A 725 -27.86 7.04 -17.26
N THR A 726 -28.71 7.94 -16.78
CA THR A 726 -30.08 7.67 -16.28
C THR A 726 -30.17 6.90 -14.94
N ARG A 727 -31.19 7.26 -14.14
CA ARG A 727 -31.47 6.63 -12.84
C ARG A 727 -32.11 5.24 -12.93
N LYS A 728 -32.50 4.76 -14.13
CA LYS A 728 -33.37 3.58 -14.26
C LYS A 728 -32.63 2.25 -14.09
N HIS A 729 -31.40 2.16 -14.59
CA HIS A 729 -30.56 0.95 -14.51
C HIS A 729 -29.18 1.22 -13.86
N ASN A 730 -28.98 2.41 -13.27
CA ASN A 730 -27.70 2.86 -12.69
C ASN A 730 -26.50 2.74 -13.66
N LEU A 731 -26.72 3.04 -14.94
CA LEU A 731 -25.72 2.83 -15.99
C LEU A 731 -24.63 3.92 -15.95
N HIS A 732 -23.39 3.52 -15.67
CA HIS A 732 -22.25 4.44 -15.62
C HIS A 732 -21.51 4.44 -16.96
N LEU A 733 -21.14 5.62 -17.46
CA LEU A 733 -20.27 5.72 -18.64
C LEU A 733 -19.17 6.77 -18.46
N ARG A 734 -18.15 6.69 -19.31
CA ARG A 734 -17.03 7.64 -19.32
C ARG A 734 -16.83 8.18 -20.74
N LEU A 735 -16.71 9.49 -20.84
CA LEU A 735 -16.39 10.21 -22.06
C LEU A 735 -14.90 10.54 -22.08
N TYR A 736 -14.25 10.33 -23.22
CA TYR A 736 -12.86 10.71 -23.47
C TYR A 736 -12.82 11.63 -24.69
N LYS A 737 -12.13 12.77 -24.59
CA LYS A 737 -12.13 13.79 -25.66
C LYS A 737 -10.68 14.24 -25.95
N PRO A 738 -10.25 14.28 -27.22
CA PRO A 738 -8.93 14.81 -27.57
C PRO A 738 -8.80 16.26 -27.10
N ARG A 739 -7.68 16.58 -26.45
CA ARG A 739 -7.44 17.91 -25.83
C ARG A 739 -7.28 19.05 -26.85
N SER A 740 -7.03 18.72 -28.10
CA SER A 740 -6.98 19.67 -29.21
C SER A 740 -7.60 19.01 -30.44
N PRO A 741 -8.95 19.08 -30.59
CA PRO A 741 -9.66 18.52 -31.74
C PRO A 741 -9.12 19.04 -33.07
N SER A 742 -8.80 18.14 -34.00
CA SER A 742 -8.39 18.48 -35.36
C SER A 742 -9.55 18.84 -36.30
N ALA A 743 -10.78 18.52 -35.91
CA ALA A 743 -12.01 18.72 -36.68
C ALA A 743 -13.05 19.52 -35.89
N ALA A 744 -13.89 20.29 -36.58
CA ALA A 744 -14.94 21.10 -35.97
C ALA A 744 -16.03 20.26 -35.26
N LYS A 745 -16.32 19.06 -35.78
CA LYS A 745 -17.16 18.04 -35.14
C LYS A 745 -16.44 16.70 -35.10
N LEU A 746 -16.25 16.16 -33.90
CA LEU A 746 -15.61 14.87 -33.64
C LEU A 746 -16.58 13.71 -33.93
N PRO A 747 -16.18 12.66 -34.68
CA PRO A 747 -16.90 11.39 -34.68
C PRO A 747 -16.96 10.78 -33.28
N ILE A 748 -17.88 9.83 -33.08
CA ILE A 748 -18.12 9.19 -31.78
C ILE A 748 -17.80 7.69 -31.87
N LEU A 749 -17.09 7.14 -30.90
CA LEU A 749 -16.73 5.73 -30.83
C LEU A 749 -17.21 5.12 -29.51
N TYR A 750 -18.08 4.12 -29.55
CA TYR A 750 -18.33 3.27 -28.38
C TYR A 750 -17.18 2.29 -28.18
N PHE A 751 -16.78 2.09 -26.93
CA PHE A 751 -15.84 1.05 -26.53
C PHE A 751 -16.49 0.16 -25.44
N PHE A 752 -16.77 -1.10 -25.79
CA PHE A 752 -17.23 -2.12 -24.86
C PHE A 752 -16.06 -3.03 -24.46
N HIS A 753 -15.83 -3.17 -23.14
CA HIS A 753 -14.72 -3.97 -22.62
C HIS A 753 -14.99 -5.48 -22.65
N GLY A 754 -13.93 -6.27 -22.67
CA GLY A 754 -13.96 -7.73 -22.51
C GLY A 754 -14.18 -8.21 -21.07
N GLY A 755 -13.94 -9.51 -20.86
CA GLY A 755 -14.02 -10.19 -19.56
C GLY A 755 -15.10 -11.28 -19.43
N GLY A 756 -15.51 -11.91 -20.54
CA GLY A 756 -16.43 -13.07 -20.55
C GLY A 756 -17.84 -12.78 -20.02
N PHE A 757 -18.22 -11.50 -19.97
CA PHE A 757 -19.37 -10.94 -19.23
C PHE A 757 -19.38 -11.18 -17.69
N CYS A 758 -18.37 -11.84 -17.13
CA CYS A 758 -18.27 -12.12 -15.69
C CYS A 758 -17.44 -11.07 -14.94
N VAL A 759 -16.48 -10.45 -15.60
CA VAL A 759 -15.60 -9.42 -15.04
C VAL A 759 -15.46 -8.26 -16.04
N GLY A 760 -15.13 -7.07 -15.55
CA GLY A 760 -14.84 -5.91 -16.41
C GLY A 760 -15.33 -4.58 -15.87
N SER A 761 -14.68 -3.49 -16.31
CA SER A 761 -15.22 -2.13 -16.18
C SER A 761 -14.51 -1.15 -17.11
N ARG A 762 -15.21 -0.11 -17.57
CA ARG A 762 -14.64 1.08 -18.24
C ARG A 762 -13.57 1.81 -17.40
N THR A 763 -13.49 1.50 -16.11
CA THR A 763 -12.58 2.11 -15.13
C THR A 763 -11.23 1.42 -15.06
N TRP A 764 -11.12 0.16 -15.52
CA TRP A 764 -9.89 -0.62 -15.47
C TRP A 764 -8.73 0.07 -16.21
N PRO A 765 -7.47 -0.05 -15.72
CA PRO A 765 -6.34 0.71 -16.28
C PRO A 765 -6.08 0.46 -17.77
N ASN A 766 -6.31 -0.77 -18.24
CA ASN A 766 -6.13 -1.16 -19.63
C ASN A 766 -7.22 -0.58 -20.55
N CYS A 767 -8.49 -0.73 -20.18
CA CYS A 767 -9.65 -0.16 -20.87
C CYS A 767 -9.56 1.38 -20.91
N HIS A 768 -9.17 1.98 -19.79
CA HIS A 768 -8.93 3.42 -19.66
C HIS A 768 -7.81 3.92 -20.60
N SER A 769 -6.69 3.20 -20.63
CA SER A 769 -5.55 3.52 -21.50
C SER A 769 -5.88 3.32 -22.98
N CYS A 770 -6.64 2.27 -23.33
CA CYS A 770 -7.15 2.04 -24.67
C CYS A 770 -8.04 3.21 -25.12
N CYS A 771 -9.05 3.59 -24.32
CA CYS A 771 -9.93 4.71 -24.62
C CYS A 771 -9.20 6.06 -24.77
N LEU A 772 -8.18 6.33 -23.94
CA LEU A 772 -7.34 7.52 -24.09
C LEU A 772 -6.53 7.50 -25.40
N ARG A 773 -5.93 6.35 -25.76
CA ARG A 773 -5.18 6.19 -27.02
C ARG A 773 -6.11 6.33 -28.23
N LEU A 774 -7.29 5.72 -28.21
CA LEU A 774 -8.32 5.85 -29.24
C LEU A 774 -8.79 7.31 -29.40
N ALA A 775 -9.19 7.99 -28.32
CA ALA A 775 -9.62 9.39 -28.39
C ALA A 775 -8.53 10.32 -28.97
N SER A 776 -7.26 10.08 -28.60
CA SER A 776 -6.11 10.86 -29.04
C SER A 776 -5.71 10.59 -30.49
N ALA A 777 -5.54 9.33 -30.87
CA ALA A 777 -5.05 8.93 -32.18
C ALA A 777 -6.09 9.13 -33.29
N LEU A 778 -7.35 8.79 -33.01
CA LEU A 778 -8.43 8.82 -34.01
C LEU A 778 -9.07 10.20 -34.16
N GLN A 779 -8.83 11.10 -33.19
CA GLN A 779 -9.55 12.37 -33.07
C GLN A 779 -11.07 12.16 -33.03
N VAL A 780 -11.50 11.29 -32.11
CA VAL A 780 -12.91 10.95 -31.84
C VAL A 780 -13.23 11.17 -30.36
N LEU A 781 -14.50 11.36 -30.04
CA LEU A 781 -14.98 11.25 -28.67
C LEU A 781 -15.31 9.77 -28.37
N VAL A 782 -14.64 9.17 -27.39
CA VAL A 782 -14.89 7.77 -26.99
C VAL A 782 -15.90 7.73 -25.86
N VAL A 783 -16.93 6.89 -26.00
CA VAL A 783 -17.94 6.56 -24.99
C VAL A 783 -17.69 5.14 -24.49
N ALA A 784 -17.24 5.00 -23.24
CA ALA A 784 -17.05 3.70 -22.61
C ALA A 784 -18.09 3.49 -21.50
N PRO A 785 -19.18 2.75 -21.73
CA PRO A 785 -20.10 2.31 -20.68
C PRO A 785 -19.53 1.14 -19.88
N ASP A 786 -19.93 1.03 -18.61
CA ASP A 786 -19.98 -0.25 -17.90
C ASP A 786 -21.26 -1.00 -18.34
N TYR A 787 -21.31 -2.31 -18.15
CA TYR A 787 -22.53 -3.12 -18.30
C TYR A 787 -22.67 -4.09 -17.13
N ARG A 788 -23.91 -4.49 -16.79
CA ARG A 788 -24.18 -5.47 -15.73
C ARG A 788 -23.52 -6.82 -16.04
N LEU A 789 -22.89 -7.41 -15.02
CA LEU A 789 -22.07 -8.62 -15.12
C LEU A 789 -22.80 -9.87 -14.59
N ALA A 790 -22.38 -11.02 -15.10
CA ALA A 790 -22.78 -12.34 -14.63
C ALA A 790 -21.88 -12.81 -13.46
N PRO A 791 -22.32 -13.73 -12.58
CA PRO A 791 -23.58 -14.49 -12.65
C PRO A 791 -24.85 -13.77 -12.18
N GLU A 792 -24.74 -12.63 -11.48
CA GLU A 792 -25.87 -11.89 -10.92
C GLU A 792 -26.82 -11.38 -12.01
N HIS A 793 -26.25 -10.97 -13.14
CA HIS A 793 -26.96 -10.43 -14.29
C HIS A 793 -26.50 -11.12 -15.59
N ARG A 794 -26.90 -12.39 -15.72
CA ARG A 794 -26.78 -13.19 -16.96
C ARG A 794 -27.33 -12.45 -18.20
N LEU A 795 -26.84 -12.85 -19.37
CA LEU A 795 -27.39 -12.42 -20.67
C LEU A 795 -28.92 -12.66 -20.68
N PRO A 796 -29.75 -11.71 -21.18
CA PRO A 796 -29.39 -10.56 -22.02
C PRO A 796 -28.92 -9.28 -21.31
N ALA A 797 -28.78 -9.25 -19.97
CA ALA A 797 -28.63 -7.99 -19.22
C ALA A 797 -27.53 -7.04 -19.72
N ALA A 798 -26.37 -7.58 -20.13
CA ALA A 798 -25.27 -6.80 -20.71
C ALA A 798 -25.62 -6.16 -22.08
N LEU A 799 -26.46 -6.83 -22.88
CA LEU A 799 -26.97 -6.31 -24.16
C LEU A 799 -28.06 -5.26 -23.94
N ASP A 800 -28.94 -5.44 -22.95
CA ASP A 800 -29.92 -4.41 -22.55
C ASP A 800 -29.23 -3.10 -22.16
N ASP A 801 -28.12 -3.20 -21.42
CA ASP A 801 -27.31 -2.07 -20.99
C ASP A 801 -26.54 -1.44 -22.16
N ALA A 802 -26.00 -2.25 -23.08
CA ALA A 802 -25.35 -1.77 -24.28
C ALA A 802 -26.33 -1.03 -25.21
N LEU A 803 -27.53 -1.57 -25.43
CA LEU A 803 -28.63 -0.92 -26.14
C LEU A 803 -29.08 0.37 -25.41
N THR A 804 -29.14 0.36 -24.08
CA THR A 804 -29.44 1.55 -23.27
C THR A 804 -28.35 2.62 -23.43
N ALA A 805 -27.08 2.23 -23.48
CA ALA A 805 -25.95 3.14 -23.67
C ALA A 805 -25.99 3.85 -25.05
N VAL A 806 -26.35 3.14 -26.12
CA VAL A 806 -26.50 3.73 -27.47
C VAL A 806 -27.79 4.57 -27.56
N LYS A 807 -28.91 4.12 -26.97
CA LYS A 807 -30.17 4.88 -26.91
C LYS A 807 -30.03 6.16 -26.06
N TRP A 808 -29.13 6.21 -25.09
CA TRP A 808 -28.76 7.46 -24.41
C TRP A 808 -28.16 8.48 -25.37
N LEU A 809 -27.32 8.08 -26.33
CA LEU A 809 -26.76 9.03 -27.30
C LEU A 809 -27.83 9.62 -28.22
N LYS A 810 -28.84 8.84 -28.62
CA LYS A 810 -30.04 9.38 -29.31
C LYS A 810 -30.68 10.51 -28.49
N ASN A 811 -30.87 10.29 -27.20
CA ASN A 811 -31.44 11.30 -26.31
C ASN A 811 -30.54 12.54 -26.18
N GLN A 812 -29.21 12.37 -26.13
CA GLN A 812 -28.26 13.50 -26.14
C GLN A 812 -28.32 14.29 -27.46
N ALA A 813 -28.44 13.61 -28.59
CA ALA A 813 -28.53 14.22 -29.92
C ALA A 813 -29.86 14.95 -30.17
N LEU A 814 -30.94 14.52 -29.52
CA LEU A 814 -32.22 15.24 -29.50
C LEU A 814 -32.14 16.46 -28.57
N LEU A 815 -31.50 16.33 -27.41
CA LEU A 815 -31.36 17.41 -26.43
C LEU A 815 -30.39 18.52 -26.88
N SER A 816 -29.31 18.20 -27.59
CA SER A 816 -28.35 19.18 -28.11
C SER A 816 -29.01 20.18 -29.07
N ASN A 817 -29.89 19.72 -29.96
CA ASN A 817 -30.72 20.55 -30.84
C ASN A 817 -31.67 21.51 -30.09
N SER A 818 -31.87 21.30 -28.78
CA SER A 818 -32.66 22.16 -27.88
C SER A 818 -31.82 22.86 -26.80
N GLY A 819 -30.49 22.79 -26.87
CA GLY A 819 -29.58 23.41 -25.91
C GLY A 819 -29.47 22.71 -24.54
N GLY A 820 -29.98 21.47 -24.41
CA GLY A 820 -30.11 20.75 -23.13
C GLY A 820 -29.28 19.47 -22.97
N GLY A 821 -28.32 19.20 -23.87
CA GLY A 821 -27.45 18.03 -23.82
C GLY A 821 -26.24 18.19 -22.87
N ASP A 822 -25.49 17.11 -22.62
CA ASP A 822 -24.21 17.19 -21.90
C ASP A 822 -23.21 18.06 -22.68
N GLU A 823 -22.55 19.00 -22.00
CA GLU A 823 -21.60 19.96 -22.56
C GLU A 823 -20.50 19.32 -23.43
N TRP A 824 -20.12 18.06 -23.16
CA TRP A 824 -19.12 17.36 -23.96
C TRP A 824 -19.63 16.89 -25.32
N LEU A 825 -20.96 16.75 -25.45
CA LEU A 825 -21.74 16.31 -26.60
C LEU A 825 -22.58 17.44 -27.24
N GLY A 826 -22.30 18.71 -26.91
CA GLY A 826 -22.81 19.86 -27.67
C GLY A 826 -22.25 19.92 -29.09
N ASP A 827 -22.29 21.08 -29.74
CA ASP A 827 -22.03 21.24 -31.19
C ASP A 827 -20.71 20.66 -31.74
N GLY A 828 -19.72 20.40 -30.88
CA GLY A 828 -18.42 19.81 -31.25
C GLY A 828 -18.37 18.29 -31.46
N VAL A 829 -19.50 17.58 -31.51
CA VAL A 829 -19.57 16.15 -31.90
C VAL A 829 -20.49 15.91 -33.09
N ASP A 830 -20.27 14.78 -33.76
CA ASP A 830 -21.01 14.35 -34.94
C ASP A 830 -21.80 13.06 -34.66
N PHE A 831 -23.13 13.19 -34.65
CA PHE A 831 -24.06 12.10 -34.39
C PHE A 831 -24.35 11.22 -35.62
N ASP A 832 -23.96 11.63 -36.84
CA ASP A 832 -24.09 10.80 -38.05
C ASP A 832 -22.83 9.94 -38.31
N ARG A 833 -21.71 10.24 -37.62
CA ARG A 833 -20.45 9.48 -37.65
C ARG A 833 -20.19 8.75 -36.32
N VAL A 834 -21.08 7.84 -35.93
CA VAL A 834 -20.91 6.96 -34.76
C VAL A 834 -20.38 5.57 -35.16
N PHE A 835 -19.46 5.02 -34.38
CA PHE A 835 -18.89 3.68 -34.56
C PHE A 835 -18.96 2.89 -33.25
N ILE A 836 -18.97 1.56 -33.33
CA ILE A 836 -19.04 0.69 -32.14
C ILE A 836 -17.92 -0.35 -32.17
N LEU A 837 -17.04 -0.30 -31.17
CA LEU A 837 -15.92 -1.22 -30.98
C LEU A 837 -16.13 -2.04 -29.71
N GLY A 838 -15.83 -3.34 -29.79
CA GLY A 838 -15.87 -4.25 -28.65
C GLY A 838 -14.67 -5.19 -28.59
N ASP A 839 -14.11 -5.37 -27.40
CA ASP A 839 -13.05 -6.33 -27.07
C ASP A 839 -13.64 -7.58 -26.43
N SER A 840 -13.26 -8.79 -26.87
CA SER A 840 -13.70 -10.07 -26.25
C SER A 840 -15.23 -10.15 -26.12
N SER A 841 -15.79 -10.25 -24.90
CA SER A 841 -17.25 -10.23 -24.67
C SER A 841 -17.92 -8.90 -25.06
N GLY A 842 -17.19 -7.79 -25.03
CA GLY A 842 -17.63 -6.53 -25.66
C GLY A 842 -17.73 -6.65 -27.18
N GLY A 843 -16.92 -7.50 -27.82
CA GLY A 843 -17.02 -7.85 -29.24
C GLY A 843 -18.37 -8.51 -29.58
N ASN A 844 -18.89 -9.38 -28.71
CA ASN A 844 -20.25 -9.91 -28.84
C ASN A 844 -21.30 -8.80 -28.73
N LEU A 845 -21.13 -7.84 -27.81
CA LEU A 845 -22.04 -6.69 -27.71
C LEU A 845 -22.01 -5.87 -29.01
N ALA A 846 -20.83 -5.65 -29.60
CA ALA A 846 -20.71 -4.98 -30.90
C ALA A 846 -21.39 -5.79 -32.03
N HIS A 847 -21.27 -7.11 -32.06
CA HIS A 847 -22.00 -7.98 -32.99
C HIS A 847 -23.52 -7.86 -32.82
N HIS A 848 -24.05 -8.07 -31.61
CA HIS A 848 -25.49 -8.04 -31.37
C HIS A 848 -26.10 -6.66 -31.57
N LEU A 849 -25.34 -5.58 -31.29
CA LEU A 849 -25.73 -4.22 -31.67
C LEU A 849 -25.77 -4.02 -33.20
N ALA A 850 -25.01 -4.76 -34.00
CA ALA A 850 -25.15 -4.72 -35.46
C ALA A 850 -26.42 -5.43 -35.95
N VAL A 851 -26.77 -6.55 -35.31
CA VAL A 851 -27.98 -7.35 -35.60
C VAL A 851 -29.27 -6.62 -35.20
N GLU A 852 -29.28 -6.04 -33.99
CA GLU A 852 -30.43 -5.31 -33.43
C GLU A 852 -30.66 -3.95 -34.12
N LEU A 853 -29.60 -3.16 -34.31
CA LEU A 853 -29.72 -1.80 -34.87
C LEU A 853 -29.81 -1.78 -36.41
N ARG A 854 -29.25 -2.81 -37.07
CA ARG A 854 -29.22 -2.97 -38.54
C ARG A 854 -28.54 -1.81 -39.28
N ARG A 855 -28.37 -1.95 -40.60
CA ARG A 855 -27.85 -0.87 -41.45
C ARG A 855 -28.90 0.24 -41.56
N GLY A 856 -28.67 1.36 -40.87
CA GLY A 856 -29.44 2.59 -41.06
C GLY A 856 -30.86 2.62 -40.48
N SER A 857 -31.18 1.85 -39.43
CA SER A 857 -32.52 1.91 -38.81
C SER A 857 -32.90 3.34 -38.37
N PRO A 858 -34.15 3.79 -38.60
CA PRO A 858 -34.65 5.05 -38.07
C PRO A 858 -34.74 5.08 -36.53
N ASP A 859 -34.67 3.93 -35.84
CA ASP A 859 -34.85 3.83 -34.39
C ASP A 859 -33.81 4.61 -33.57
N LEU A 860 -32.65 4.93 -34.15
CA LEU A 860 -31.62 5.77 -33.52
C LEU A 860 -31.62 7.24 -33.97
N ALA A 861 -32.38 7.62 -35.01
CA ALA A 861 -32.32 8.97 -35.58
C ALA A 861 -32.52 10.08 -34.52
N PRO A 862 -31.68 11.13 -34.47
CA PRO A 862 -30.70 11.53 -35.49
C PRO A 862 -29.31 10.87 -35.37
N VAL A 863 -29.10 9.89 -34.48
CA VAL A 863 -27.85 9.13 -34.41
C VAL A 863 -27.79 8.07 -35.51
N ARG A 864 -26.66 7.99 -36.23
CA ARG A 864 -26.38 6.93 -37.21
C ARG A 864 -25.07 6.20 -36.87
N VAL A 865 -25.16 4.87 -36.74
CA VAL A 865 -23.99 4.00 -36.65
C VAL A 865 -23.48 3.68 -38.05
N ARG A 866 -22.21 3.97 -38.32
CA ARG A 866 -21.55 3.84 -39.64
C ARG A 866 -20.67 2.59 -39.76
N GLY A 867 -20.37 1.88 -38.68
CA GLY A 867 -19.60 0.63 -38.71
C GLY A 867 -19.26 0.05 -37.34
N TYR A 868 -18.85 -1.21 -37.33
CA TYR A 868 -18.61 -2.04 -36.15
C TYR A 868 -17.19 -2.63 -36.18
N VAL A 869 -16.55 -2.76 -35.02
CA VAL A 869 -15.21 -3.34 -34.85
C VAL A 869 -15.22 -4.39 -33.76
N LEU A 870 -14.96 -5.64 -34.13
CA LEU A 870 -14.98 -6.82 -33.26
C LEU A 870 -13.53 -7.26 -33.03
N MET A 871 -12.98 -6.98 -31.84
CA MET A 871 -11.62 -7.37 -31.48
C MET A 871 -11.66 -8.69 -30.70
N ALA A 872 -11.14 -9.77 -31.30
CA ALA A 872 -11.10 -11.11 -30.70
C ALA A 872 -12.43 -11.53 -30.02
N PRO A 873 -13.58 -11.49 -30.73
CA PRO A 873 -14.90 -11.61 -30.10
C PRO A 873 -15.07 -12.97 -29.42
N PHE A 874 -15.58 -12.93 -28.19
CA PHE A 874 -15.76 -14.08 -27.30
C PHE A 874 -17.00 -14.89 -27.72
N PHE A 875 -16.95 -15.55 -28.87
CA PHE A 875 -18.05 -16.41 -29.34
C PHE A 875 -17.96 -17.83 -28.75
N GLY A 876 -19.12 -18.44 -28.49
CA GLY A 876 -19.24 -19.75 -27.86
C GLY A 876 -19.75 -20.84 -28.80
N GLY A 877 -19.97 -22.03 -28.23
CA GLY A 877 -20.70 -23.15 -28.81
C GLY A 877 -20.43 -24.45 -28.04
N THR A 878 -21.27 -25.48 -28.15
CA THR A 878 -21.03 -26.76 -27.43
C THR A 878 -20.04 -27.69 -28.14
N VAL A 879 -20.04 -27.68 -29.47
CA VAL A 879 -19.00 -28.36 -30.27
C VAL A 879 -17.73 -27.51 -30.23
N ARG A 880 -16.59 -28.13 -29.93
CA ARG A 880 -15.30 -27.45 -29.85
C ARG A 880 -14.72 -27.16 -31.23
N THR A 881 -13.82 -26.19 -31.29
CA THR A 881 -12.93 -26.00 -32.43
C THR A 881 -11.56 -26.63 -32.18
N LYS A 882 -10.79 -26.81 -33.26
CA LYS A 882 -9.44 -27.38 -33.16
C LYS A 882 -8.53 -26.53 -32.27
N SER A 883 -8.65 -25.21 -32.34
CA SER A 883 -7.95 -24.25 -31.47
C SER A 883 -8.32 -24.35 -29.99
N GLU A 884 -9.49 -24.91 -29.66
CA GLU A 884 -9.92 -25.16 -28.28
C GLU A 884 -9.39 -26.49 -27.76
N GLU A 885 -9.44 -27.56 -28.56
CA GLU A 885 -9.01 -28.91 -28.16
C GLU A 885 -7.48 -29.09 -28.17
N GLU A 886 -6.80 -28.57 -29.19
CA GLU A 886 -5.34 -28.71 -29.41
C GLU A 886 -4.56 -27.40 -29.15
N GLY A 887 -5.21 -26.38 -28.57
CA GLY A 887 -4.63 -25.05 -28.39
C GLY A 887 -3.43 -25.01 -27.42
N PRO A 888 -2.44 -24.13 -27.63
CA PRO A 888 -1.38 -23.91 -26.65
C PRO A 888 -1.98 -23.35 -25.33
N PRO A 889 -1.46 -23.74 -24.16
CA PRO A 889 -2.04 -23.34 -22.88
C PRO A 889 -1.88 -21.83 -22.63
N GLU A 890 -2.97 -21.08 -22.74
CA GLU A 890 -3.02 -19.67 -22.36
C GLU A 890 -3.08 -19.48 -20.84
N GLN A 891 -2.25 -18.58 -20.31
CA GLN A 891 -2.20 -18.23 -18.88
C GLN A 891 -3.48 -17.57 -18.35
N TYR A 892 -4.27 -16.91 -19.22
CA TYR A 892 -5.40 -16.05 -18.82
C TYR A 892 -6.77 -16.52 -19.30
N LEU A 893 -6.85 -17.21 -20.44
CA LEU A 893 -8.10 -17.73 -21.00
C LEU A 893 -7.89 -19.14 -21.56
N ASN A 894 -7.87 -20.12 -20.65
CA ASN A 894 -7.87 -21.55 -21.02
C ASN A 894 -9.32 -22.09 -21.12
N LEU A 895 -9.46 -23.34 -21.55
CA LEU A 895 -10.74 -24.05 -21.65
C LEU A 895 -11.60 -23.99 -20.37
N GLU A 896 -10.97 -24.16 -19.21
CA GLU A 896 -11.69 -24.25 -17.93
C GLU A 896 -12.29 -22.88 -17.54
N ILE A 897 -11.55 -21.80 -17.81
CA ILE A 897 -12.02 -20.42 -17.64
C ILE A 897 -13.10 -20.07 -18.68
N LEU A 898 -12.91 -20.45 -19.94
CA LEU A 898 -13.88 -20.28 -21.03
C LEU A 898 -15.23 -20.92 -20.69
N ASP A 899 -15.22 -22.17 -20.25
CA ASP A 899 -16.42 -22.92 -19.84
C ASP A 899 -17.06 -22.36 -18.56
N ARG A 900 -16.23 -21.94 -17.60
CA ARG A 900 -16.68 -21.30 -16.37
C ARG A 900 -17.40 -19.98 -16.68
N PHE A 901 -16.84 -19.12 -17.54
CA PHE A 901 -17.49 -17.90 -17.99
C PHE A 901 -18.79 -18.18 -18.76
N TRP A 902 -18.83 -19.13 -19.69
CA TRP A 902 -20.08 -19.45 -20.38
C TRP A 902 -21.17 -19.97 -19.44
N ARG A 903 -20.84 -20.90 -18.54
CA ARG A 903 -21.75 -21.44 -17.51
C ARG A 903 -22.30 -20.37 -16.56
N LEU A 904 -21.52 -19.32 -16.30
CA LEU A 904 -21.95 -18.17 -15.50
C LEU A 904 -22.76 -17.14 -16.30
N SER A 905 -22.45 -16.91 -17.58
CA SER A 905 -22.97 -15.79 -18.38
C SER A 905 -24.25 -16.06 -19.19
N VAL A 906 -24.49 -17.29 -19.69
CA VAL A 906 -25.74 -17.61 -20.41
C VAL A 906 -26.93 -17.77 -19.45
N PRO A 907 -28.21 -17.70 -19.90
CA PRO A 907 -29.35 -17.98 -19.04
C PRO A 907 -29.27 -19.38 -18.39
N ILE A 908 -29.86 -19.55 -17.21
CA ILE A 908 -29.88 -20.86 -16.53
C ILE A 908 -30.57 -21.89 -17.43
N GLY A 909 -30.02 -23.11 -17.49
CA GLY A 909 -30.52 -24.19 -18.36
C GLY A 909 -30.12 -24.07 -19.85
N ASN A 910 -29.37 -23.05 -20.25
CA ASN A 910 -28.86 -22.88 -21.61
C ASN A 910 -27.37 -23.25 -21.70
N SER A 911 -26.89 -23.51 -22.92
CA SER A 911 -25.49 -23.83 -23.22
C SER A 911 -24.77 -22.65 -23.90
N ALA A 912 -23.49 -22.83 -24.25
CA ALA A 912 -22.74 -21.87 -25.06
C ALA A 912 -23.27 -21.71 -26.52
N ASP A 913 -24.25 -22.51 -26.95
CA ASP A 913 -25.00 -22.30 -28.21
C ASP A 913 -26.21 -21.37 -28.07
N HIS A 914 -26.42 -20.78 -26.88
CA HIS A 914 -27.40 -19.71 -26.69
C HIS A 914 -27.17 -18.58 -27.72
N PRO A 915 -28.20 -17.96 -28.34
CA PRO A 915 -28.00 -17.03 -29.46
C PRO A 915 -27.11 -15.83 -29.17
N LEU A 916 -27.04 -15.37 -27.92
CA LEU A 916 -26.14 -14.28 -27.52
C LEU A 916 -24.67 -14.70 -27.36
N ALA A 917 -24.40 -16.01 -27.26
CA ALA A 917 -23.07 -16.61 -27.18
C ALA A 917 -22.55 -17.08 -28.55
N ASN A 918 -23.36 -17.82 -29.31
CA ASN A 918 -23.01 -18.36 -30.62
C ASN A 918 -23.86 -17.70 -31.75
N PRO A 919 -23.27 -16.83 -32.60
CA PRO A 919 -23.98 -16.22 -33.73
C PRO A 919 -24.56 -17.20 -34.76
N PHE A 920 -24.07 -18.45 -34.79
CA PHE A 920 -24.51 -19.52 -35.69
C PHE A 920 -25.00 -20.76 -34.93
N GLY A 921 -25.43 -20.59 -33.68
CA GLY A 921 -26.07 -21.65 -32.90
C GLY A 921 -27.44 -22.06 -33.46
N PRO A 922 -28.00 -23.22 -33.06
CA PRO A 922 -29.24 -23.75 -33.65
C PRO A 922 -30.47 -22.85 -33.51
N SER A 923 -30.48 -21.96 -32.53
CA SER A 923 -31.56 -21.01 -32.24
C SER A 923 -31.23 -19.56 -32.66
N SER A 924 -30.12 -19.34 -33.37
CA SER A 924 -29.61 -18.01 -33.70
C SER A 924 -30.26 -17.45 -34.97
N PRO A 925 -30.45 -16.11 -35.07
CA PRO A 925 -31.15 -15.51 -36.21
C PRO A 925 -30.35 -15.67 -37.51
N ASN A 926 -31.04 -15.92 -38.64
CA ASN A 926 -30.37 -16.04 -39.94
C ASN A 926 -29.81 -14.68 -40.40
N LEU A 927 -28.51 -14.47 -40.16
CA LEU A 927 -27.76 -13.26 -40.50
C LEU A 927 -27.74 -12.95 -42.00
N GLU A 928 -27.98 -13.93 -42.88
CA GLU A 928 -28.11 -13.70 -44.32
C GLU A 928 -29.27 -12.75 -44.64
N SER A 929 -30.39 -12.89 -43.92
CA SER A 929 -31.58 -12.02 -44.07
C SER A 929 -31.44 -10.62 -43.48
N ILE A 930 -30.35 -10.33 -42.75
CA ILE A 930 -30.18 -9.09 -41.99
C ILE A 930 -29.18 -8.17 -42.68
N GLU A 931 -29.59 -6.93 -42.96
CA GLU A 931 -28.68 -5.88 -43.42
C GLU A 931 -27.81 -5.39 -42.25
N LEU A 932 -26.54 -5.80 -42.26
CA LEU A 932 -25.54 -5.35 -41.30
C LEU A 932 -24.80 -4.10 -41.84
N GLY A 933 -24.41 -3.21 -40.94
CA GLY A 933 -23.43 -2.16 -41.27
C GLY A 933 -22.02 -2.75 -41.47
N PRO A 934 -21.06 -1.98 -42.03
CA PRO A 934 -19.69 -2.45 -42.26
C PRO A 934 -19.04 -3.02 -40.99
N ILE A 935 -18.44 -4.22 -41.07
CA ILE A 935 -17.81 -4.90 -39.92
C ILE A 935 -16.30 -5.11 -40.16
N LEU A 936 -15.46 -4.68 -39.23
CA LEU A 936 -14.06 -5.10 -39.13
C LEU A 936 -13.91 -6.14 -38.04
N VAL A 937 -13.35 -7.31 -38.36
CA VAL A 937 -13.01 -8.35 -37.38
C VAL A 937 -11.49 -8.45 -37.23
N LEU A 938 -11.00 -8.44 -36.00
CA LEU A 938 -9.59 -8.71 -35.68
C LEU A 938 -9.45 -10.10 -35.05
N VAL A 939 -8.55 -10.92 -35.58
CA VAL A 939 -8.29 -12.30 -35.11
C VAL A 939 -6.89 -12.37 -34.48
N GLY A 940 -6.78 -12.87 -33.25
CA GLY A 940 -5.50 -13.17 -32.61
C GLY A 940 -4.84 -14.43 -33.19
N GLY A 941 -3.53 -14.38 -33.45
CA GLY A 941 -2.81 -15.53 -34.03
C GLY A 941 -2.74 -16.75 -33.09
N ASN A 942 -2.56 -16.47 -31.79
CA ASN A 942 -2.31 -17.44 -30.73
C ASN A 942 -3.43 -17.48 -29.66
N GLU A 943 -4.70 -17.24 -30.05
CA GLU A 943 -5.84 -17.32 -29.11
C GLU A 943 -6.62 -18.64 -29.19
N VAL A 944 -7.12 -19.12 -28.05
CA VAL A 944 -7.89 -20.39 -27.96
C VAL A 944 -9.18 -20.39 -28.80
N MET A 945 -9.81 -19.23 -29.01
CA MET A 945 -11.08 -19.08 -29.74
C MET A 945 -10.90 -18.82 -31.25
N LYS A 946 -9.67 -18.74 -31.77
CA LYS A 946 -9.39 -18.17 -33.11
C LYS A 946 -10.21 -18.80 -34.22
N ASP A 947 -10.39 -20.12 -34.20
CA ASP A 947 -11.14 -20.86 -35.20
C ASP A 947 -12.62 -20.44 -35.25
N ARG A 948 -13.24 -20.10 -34.10
CA ARG A 948 -14.62 -19.58 -34.04
C ARG A 948 -14.73 -18.23 -34.73
N ILE A 949 -13.72 -17.37 -34.54
CA ILE A 949 -13.66 -16.02 -35.10
C ILE A 949 -13.37 -16.08 -36.61
N GLU A 950 -12.51 -17.02 -37.03
CA GLU A 950 -12.26 -17.32 -38.44
C GLU A 950 -13.51 -17.87 -39.14
N ASP A 951 -14.19 -18.87 -38.56
CA ASP A 951 -15.43 -19.44 -39.10
C ASP A 951 -16.53 -18.38 -39.19
N TYR A 952 -16.74 -17.59 -38.13
CA TYR A 952 -17.67 -16.45 -38.13
C TYR A 952 -17.41 -15.51 -39.32
N SER A 953 -16.14 -15.14 -39.51
CA SER A 953 -15.74 -14.24 -40.59
C SER A 953 -15.90 -14.85 -41.98
N LYS A 954 -15.63 -16.16 -42.09
CA LYS A 954 -15.76 -16.92 -43.34
C LYS A 954 -17.23 -17.08 -43.75
N ARG A 955 -18.13 -17.32 -42.79
CA ARG A 955 -19.59 -17.40 -43.01
C ARG A 955 -20.18 -16.06 -43.43
N LEU A 956 -19.91 -14.97 -42.71
CA LEU A 956 -20.43 -13.64 -43.07
C LEU A 956 -19.94 -13.18 -44.46
N LYS A 957 -18.68 -13.46 -44.81
CA LYS A 957 -18.15 -13.19 -46.14
C LYS A 957 -18.81 -14.06 -47.23
N GLY A 958 -19.16 -15.32 -46.91
CA GLY A 958 -19.96 -16.18 -47.77
C GLY A 958 -21.38 -15.66 -48.00
N MET A 959 -22.01 -15.08 -46.97
CA MET A 959 -23.30 -14.38 -47.02
C MET A 959 -23.24 -12.98 -47.66
N GLY A 960 -22.14 -12.65 -48.38
CA GLY A 960 -21.97 -11.38 -49.09
C GLY A 960 -21.94 -10.13 -48.21
N LYS A 961 -21.66 -10.24 -46.91
CA LYS A 961 -21.71 -9.10 -45.99
C LYS A 961 -20.49 -8.19 -46.14
N ASP A 962 -20.75 -6.89 -45.99
CA ASP A 962 -19.78 -5.79 -46.02
C ASP A 962 -18.82 -5.90 -44.82
N MET A 963 -17.71 -6.62 -44.99
CA MET A 963 -16.76 -6.86 -43.91
C MET A 963 -15.29 -6.98 -44.35
N GLU A 964 -14.40 -6.67 -43.41
CA GLU A 964 -12.97 -6.93 -43.48
C GLU A 964 -12.49 -7.78 -42.30
N VAL A 965 -11.40 -8.52 -42.52
CA VAL A 965 -10.77 -9.41 -41.55
C VAL A 965 -9.28 -9.12 -41.56
N GLU A 966 -8.73 -8.74 -40.42
CA GLU A 966 -7.29 -8.57 -40.23
C GLU A 966 -6.82 -9.61 -39.18
N LYS A 967 -5.81 -10.41 -39.52
CA LYS A 967 -5.24 -11.44 -38.64
C LYS A 967 -3.88 -10.99 -38.13
N ASP A 968 -3.57 -11.22 -36.85
CA ASP A 968 -2.21 -11.00 -36.36
C ASP A 968 -1.24 -12.08 -36.85
N GLY A 969 -0.03 -11.67 -37.23
CA GLY A 969 0.95 -12.44 -38.00
C GLY A 969 1.75 -13.48 -37.21
N GLY A 970 1.12 -14.15 -36.25
CA GLY A 970 1.77 -15.07 -35.30
C GLY A 970 2.15 -14.42 -33.95
N GLY A 971 1.65 -13.22 -33.66
CA GLY A 971 1.90 -12.50 -32.41
C GLY A 971 1.01 -12.95 -31.22
N GLU A 972 1.48 -12.61 -30.03
CA GLU A 972 0.68 -12.57 -28.80
C GLU A 972 -0.39 -11.45 -28.82
N PHE A 973 -1.58 -11.83 -29.29
CA PHE A 973 -2.90 -11.35 -28.86
C PHE A 973 -3.18 -9.82 -28.88
N PRO A 974 -4.00 -9.30 -29.81
CA PRO A 974 -4.39 -7.88 -29.87
C PRO A 974 -5.55 -7.48 -28.91
N SER A 975 -5.76 -8.19 -27.79
CA SER A 975 -6.81 -7.86 -26.81
C SER A 975 -6.41 -6.70 -25.91
N CYS A 976 -7.38 -5.98 -25.33
CA CYS A 976 -7.07 -4.86 -24.44
C CYS A 976 -6.30 -5.29 -23.17
N TRP A 977 -6.26 -6.60 -22.87
CA TRP A 977 -5.45 -7.20 -21.81
C TRP A 977 -3.95 -7.33 -22.15
N ARG A 978 -3.57 -7.52 -23.42
CA ARG A 978 -2.16 -7.66 -23.84
C ARG A 978 -1.58 -6.48 -24.62
N ILE A 979 -2.33 -5.40 -24.87
CA ILE A 979 -1.74 -4.12 -25.37
C ILE A 979 -0.66 -3.67 -24.37
N PRO A 980 0.63 -3.61 -24.75
CA PRO A 980 1.69 -3.41 -23.78
C PRO A 980 1.68 -2.01 -23.17
N VAL A 981 1.39 -1.99 -21.86
CA VAL A 981 2.36 -1.43 -20.91
C VAL A 981 3.46 -2.49 -20.76
N PHE A 982 4.72 -2.07 -20.59
CA PHE A 982 5.94 -2.89 -20.66
C PHE A 982 6.54 -3.07 -22.05
N GLY A 983 7.50 -2.19 -22.37
CA GLY A 983 8.38 -2.27 -23.54
C GLY A 983 9.83 -2.54 -23.14
N MET A 984 10.39 -3.67 -23.55
CA MET A 984 11.82 -3.97 -23.42
C MET A 984 12.30 -4.79 -24.63
N GLY A 985 13.54 -4.59 -25.06
CA GLY A 985 13.99 -4.97 -26.39
C GLY A 985 14.34 -6.46 -26.56
N GLY A 986 13.76 -7.08 -27.60
CA GLY A 986 14.11 -8.39 -28.14
C GLY A 986 13.41 -8.51 -29.51
N ILE A 987 14.14 -8.84 -30.58
CA ILE A 987 13.64 -8.61 -31.94
C ILE A 987 12.51 -9.58 -32.32
N GLY A 988 11.32 -9.02 -32.55
CA GLY A 988 10.19 -9.65 -33.22
C GLY A 988 9.27 -8.57 -33.82
N ASN A 989 8.77 -8.76 -35.03
CA ASN A 989 7.92 -7.78 -35.71
C ASN A 989 6.48 -7.82 -35.17
N PHE A 990 6.21 -7.06 -34.11
CA PHE A 990 4.88 -6.93 -33.53
C PHE A 990 4.12 -5.73 -34.11
N THR A 991 3.01 -6.02 -34.80
CA THR A 991 2.30 -5.06 -35.64
C THR A 991 1.46 -4.09 -34.82
N LEU A 992 1.96 -2.86 -34.64
CA LEU A 992 1.20 -1.80 -33.98
C LEU A 992 0.00 -1.37 -34.86
N ILE A 993 -1.24 -1.66 -34.42
CA ILE A 993 -2.45 -1.23 -35.13
C ILE A 993 -2.53 0.30 -35.11
N THR A 994 -2.01 0.91 -36.18
CA THR A 994 -1.80 2.36 -36.27
C THR A 994 -2.91 2.96 -37.11
N LEU A 995 -4.00 3.35 -36.44
CA LEU A 995 -5.12 4.03 -37.05
C LEU A 995 -4.74 5.48 -37.44
N SER A 996 -4.19 5.65 -38.64
CA SER A 996 -4.17 6.94 -39.32
C SER A 996 -5.55 7.29 -39.86
N VAL A 997 -5.88 8.58 -39.82
CA VAL A 997 -6.91 9.21 -40.65
C VAL A 997 -6.29 10.49 -41.23
N ARG A 998 -5.92 10.47 -42.52
CA ARG A 998 -5.51 11.67 -43.26
C ARG A 998 -6.03 11.68 -44.70
N THR A 999 -6.39 12.88 -45.14
CA THR A 999 -7.01 13.16 -46.42
C THR A 999 -5.99 13.31 -47.55
N LYS A 1000 -6.36 12.74 -48.71
CA LYS A 1000 -5.77 12.89 -50.06
C LYS A 1000 -4.44 12.18 -50.34
N ASN A 1001 -4.49 11.44 -51.45
CA ASN A 1001 -3.43 10.85 -52.26
C ASN A 1001 -2.56 9.75 -51.63
N VAL A 1002 -1.88 9.01 -52.52
CA VAL A 1002 -1.39 7.65 -52.30
C VAL A 1002 0.03 7.52 -52.84
N GLU A 1003 0.92 6.94 -52.06
CA GLU A 1003 1.92 5.99 -52.56
C GLU A 1003 2.31 5.03 -51.43
N VAL A 1004 3.03 3.95 -51.76
CA VAL A 1004 3.00 2.70 -50.99
C VAL A 1004 4.38 2.35 -50.43
N HIS A 1005 4.45 1.98 -49.14
CA HIS A 1005 5.17 0.79 -48.65
C HIS A 1005 4.78 0.50 -47.18
N CYS A 1006 4.33 -0.74 -46.89
CA CYS A 1006 4.18 -1.32 -45.55
C CYS A 1006 3.34 -0.57 -44.48
N TYR A 1007 2.09 -0.16 -44.79
CA TYR A 1007 1.12 0.38 -43.79
C TYR A 1007 -0.34 -0.03 -44.05
N TYR A 1008 -0.99 -0.72 -43.09
CA TYR A 1008 -2.43 -1.03 -43.10
C TYR A 1008 -3.04 -1.07 -41.68
N ARG A 1009 -4.33 -0.76 -41.44
CA ARG A 1009 -5.15 0.37 -41.93
C ARG A 1009 -6.53 0.38 -41.22
N ILE A 1010 -7.00 1.52 -40.72
CA ILE A 1010 -8.44 1.74 -40.43
C ILE A 1010 -9.01 2.98 -41.19
N ASP A 1011 -8.15 3.66 -41.96
CA ASP A 1011 -8.48 4.56 -43.08
C ASP A 1011 -9.46 3.93 -44.13
N LYS A 1012 -9.72 2.61 -44.09
CA LYS A 1012 -10.61 1.89 -45.03
C LYS A 1012 -12.10 2.04 -44.71
N VAL A 1013 -12.55 1.82 -43.47
CA VAL A 1013 -13.98 1.91 -43.08
C VAL A 1013 -14.54 3.29 -43.44
N TYR A 1014 -13.75 4.33 -43.19
CA TYR A 1014 -14.07 5.71 -43.56
C TYR A 1014 -14.27 5.89 -45.07
N LYS A 1015 -13.46 5.23 -45.90
CA LYS A 1015 -13.47 5.33 -47.38
C LYS A 1015 -14.43 4.34 -48.06
N HIS A 1016 -15.08 3.44 -47.31
CA HIS A 1016 -16.15 2.59 -47.82
C HIS A 1016 -17.52 3.25 -47.64
N VAL A 1017 -17.76 3.85 -46.47
CA VAL A 1017 -18.99 4.60 -46.17
C VAL A 1017 -19.18 5.80 -47.11
N ASP A 1018 -18.11 6.56 -47.38
CA ASP A 1018 -18.10 7.76 -48.23
C ASP A 1018 -18.24 7.46 -49.74
N LYS A 1019 -18.40 6.17 -50.12
CA LYS A 1019 -18.73 5.74 -51.50
C LYS A 1019 -20.20 5.40 -51.72
N THR A 1020 -21.01 5.36 -50.67
CA THR A 1020 -22.44 5.00 -50.76
C THR A 1020 -23.40 6.18 -50.84
N ASP A 1021 -22.89 7.41 -50.76
CA ASP A 1021 -23.63 8.66 -51.01
C ASP A 1021 -22.93 9.43 -52.16
N ASN A 1022 -23.70 10.20 -52.95
CA ASN A 1022 -23.25 11.08 -54.06
C ASN A 1022 -22.55 10.44 -55.27
N ALA A 1023 -23.30 9.66 -56.05
CA ALA A 1023 -23.00 9.43 -57.46
C ALA A 1023 -23.46 10.62 -58.34
N SER A 1024 -22.79 11.79 -58.26
CA SER A 1024 -23.12 12.93 -59.14
C SER A 1024 -22.00 13.96 -59.35
N TYR A 1025 -21.88 14.40 -60.61
CA TYR A 1025 -21.16 15.56 -61.15
C TYR A 1025 -19.62 15.55 -61.30
N MET A 1026 -19.22 15.59 -62.58
CA MET A 1026 -17.90 16.03 -63.04
C MET A 1026 -17.78 17.57 -63.09
N MET A 1027 -16.55 18.02 -63.38
CA MET A 1027 -16.15 19.31 -63.95
C MET A 1027 -15.97 20.54 -63.04
N ARG A 1028 -14.84 21.21 -63.33
CA ARG A 1028 -14.43 22.61 -63.10
C ARG A 1028 -13.77 23.00 -61.76
N ILE A 1029 -12.53 23.49 -61.95
CA ILE A 1029 -11.60 24.20 -61.03
C ILE A 1029 -10.95 23.28 -59.99
#